data_AF-R7JPK9-F1
#
_entry.id   AF-R7JPK9-F1
#
_cell.length_a   1.000
_cell.length_b   1.000
_cell.length_c   1.000
_cell.angle_alpha   90.00
_cell.angle_beta   90.00
_cell.angle_gamma   90.00
#
_symmetry.space_group_name_H-M   'P 1'
#
loop_
_entity.id
_entity.type
_entity.pdbx_description
1 polymer ?
#
loop_
_entity_poly.entity_id
_entity_poly.type
_entity_poly.pdbx_seq_one_letter_code
_entity_poly.pdbx_strand_id
1 'polypeptide(L)'
;MKRILLSMSLCLGLGYIPSILAQDAWQDLVHRLTYYSPQSYKSAILDLQKQFPKTYQADADWEKTIQELEANRQALIEGLNKQDKKAEKQAIQLLKKLDKNLLANPLLAGKKMVVIQRHLGEKARTAMSGELGIAPSNFQNNSEIWNPKTGWNNEFVSISVQDGKIKSTVLYKPADGMIVTDPEPSFDGTKLMYSSIGTSDRWHLFELDTQTGKTRQLTPESYKHFDSFDGCYTPEGNYIFCSTGTFLGLPCTNGENKMCGLFTYNPTTGQTRQLTYDQDSNWGPVMMENGTVLYQRWEYADIPHSNSRIMFTMNPDGTTQTSFYGSNSYFPTSFFNARPIPNHPSCIVGVATGHHSVSRSGRLLVIDTRKGRQEADGVIAEIPYAGKKVEPLVRDRLPDGVWPQFLQPFPLNENYFLVSMKESPTSLWGLYLVDRFDNRTLIAEQEETAYLEPVLLEARKQPMVIPNRIDLSKKTATVFLQDIYHGDGLKEIPKGTVKKLRIGSYDFSPLRQGGLLGTIGMDGPWDVKRILGEVDVEEDGSAMFTIPANTAIFIQPLDEEGKALQLMRSWLTGMPGETVSCIGCHEDKNTIPIPKMTIASKKEPQQIRKWYGEERGFSYRHEVQPVLDKYCICCHNQENRPDKPYLKGDKWITDWTSRISGRAGEDYGGHFTLSYANLHRYVRRPGIESDMHMLVPMDVHADQTELMQILQKGHYNVKLDQEAIEKLSCWIDFNAPFHGRRSDIPNYPNTEESHKLRALYREMFGAPEIKTEWLPEIPQNIEPVRPAPLQVEVGDTALEKWPLYDPIKTAYSSWGNAQWAQIGLGNFQKTIDLGNGIKLELVKVPAGSFIMGSQRHPDEMPQTITKIDKPFWIGRFEITNEQYRAFNPQHDSRDEHRHGYQFGRRGYSMNGDNQPAVRISWKEAMEYCQWLSEKTGMKFTLPTEAQWEWACRSGSNTAFWFGDLKSDFSSYANLGDIKLKEFAACTAYKFYESAEIIQNPNKYDDWIPRDTTYNDGGFISESVGRYIRSPWDLFDMHGNVWEWTRSVYQPYPYQENDGRNDPQAGKGKRVVRGGSWYDRPYRATSSFRLPYRDYQKVYNVGFRVVMEED
;
A
#
# COMPACT_ATOMS: atom_id res chain seq x y z
N MET A 1 -16.21 -56.74 5.87
CA MET A 1 -16.58 -56.79 7.31
C MET A 1 -16.52 -55.35 7.80
N LYS A 2 -17.65 -54.67 8.04
CA LYS A 2 -18.51 -54.79 9.24
C LYS A 2 -17.67 -54.67 10.52
N ARG A 3 -17.99 -53.65 11.33
CA ARG A 3 -17.37 -53.19 12.59
C ARG A 3 -16.19 -52.27 12.29
N ILE A 4 -16.29 -50.95 12.44
CA ILE A 4 -16.65 -50.24 13.67
C ILE A 4 -17.54 -49.03 13.32
N LEU A 5 -18.82 -49.19 13.61
CA LEU A 5 -19.91 -48.19 13.59
C LEU A 5 -20.71 -48.55 14.84
N LEU A 6 -20.51 -47.85 15.96
CA LEU A 6 -21.44 -47.78 17.10
C LEU A 6 -20.83 -46.90 18.20
N SER A 7 -21.18 -45.62 18.21
CA SER A 7 -21.31 -44.80 19.44
C SER A 7 -21.76 -43.39 19.05
N MET A 8 -23.08 -43.18 19.13
CA MET A 8 -23.81 -41.92 19.35
C MET A 8 -25.08 -41.86 18.48
N SER A 9 -26.10 -42.58 18.92
CA SER A 9 -27.51 -42.33 18.56
C SER A 9 -28.37 -43.09 19.56
N LEU A 10 -28.76 -42.45 20.67
CA LEU A 10 -29.94 -42.79 21.46
C LEU A 10 -30.12 -41.78 22.61
N CYS A 11 -30.80 -40.69 22.32
CA CYS A 11 -31.73 -40.00 23.21
C CYS A 11 -32.73 -39.22 22.34
N LEU A 12 -33.71 -39.95 21.81
CA LEU A 12 -34.96 -39.39 21.30
C LEU A 12 -36.03 -39.67 22.35
N GLY A 13 -36.64 -38.61 22.85
CA GLY A 13 -37.75 -38.64 23.81
C GLY A 13 -38.62 -37.41 23.61
N LEU A 14 -39.43 -37.48 22.54
CA LEU A 14 -40.67 -36.77 22.24
C LEU A 14 -41.11 -35.64 23.19
N GLY A 15 -41.19 -34.44 22.64
CA GLY A 15 -41.99 -33.33 23.16
C GLY A 15 -42.17 -32.29 22.07
N TYR A 16 -43.39 -32.15 21.57
CA TYR A 16 -43.89 -31.11 20.68
C TYR A 16 -43.10 -29.79 20.77
N ILE A 17 -42.45 -29.36 19.68
CA ILE A 17 -42.05 -27.97 19.49
C ILE A 17 -43.06 -27.36 18.52
N PRO A 18 -43.98 -26.50 18.98
CA PRO A 18 -44.83 -25.74 18.09
C PRO A 18 -43.95 -24.70 17.36
N SER A 19 -44.05 -24.68 16.02
CA SER A 19 -43.76 -23.54 15.15
C SER A 19 -42.69 -22.54 15.66
N ILE A 20 -41.41 -22.84 15.43
CA ILE A 20 -40.35 -21.82 15.44
C ILE A 20 -40.47 -21.07 14.10
N LEU A 21 -41.48 -20.21 13.97
CA LEU A 21 -41.67 -19.28 12.84
C LEU A 21 -41.98 -17.86 13.33
N ALA A 22 -41.63 -17.54 14.59
CA ALA A 22 -41.90 -16.25 15.21
C ALA A 22 -40.85 -15.83 16.27
N GLN A 23 -39.60 -16.30 16.17
CA GLN A 23 -38.50 -15.75 16.95
C GLN A 23 -37.82 -14.60 16.17
N ASP A 24 -37.63 -13.47 16.86
CA ASP A 24 -36.71 -12.35 16.60
C ASP A 24 -37.21 -11.00 16.04
N ALA A 25 -38.51 -10.82 15.73
CA ALA A 25 -39.02 -9.48 15.33
C ALA A 25 -38.88 -8.40 16.44
N TRP A 26 -38.89 -8.79 17.71
CA TRP A 26 -38.76 -7.85 18.83
C TRP A 26 -37.33 -7.38 19.07
N GLN A 27 -36.31 -8.15 18.69
CA GLN A 27 -34.89 -7.76 18.82
C GLN A 27 -34.54 -6.66 17.82
N ASP A 28 -35.04 -6.78 16.59
CA ASP A 28 -34.89 -5.75 15.56
C ASP A 28 -35.56 -4.43 16.02
N LEU A 29 -36.73 -4.51 16.66
CA LEU A 29 -37.39 -3.35 17.28
C LEU A 29 -36.57 -2.75 18.43
N VAL A 30 -35.97 -3.57 19.30
CA VAL A 30 -35.07 -3.10 20.36
C VAL A 30 -33.86 -2.37 19.75
N HIS A 31 -33.21 -2.96 18.76
CA HIS A 31 -32.06 -2.34 18.09
C HIS A 31 -32.45 -1.00 17.46
N ARG A 32 -33.54 -1.00 16.70
CA ARG A 32 -34.06 0.19 16.04
C ARG A 32 -34.42 1.31 17.02
N LEU A 33 -35.06 0.99 18.14
CA LEU A 33 -35.36 1.96 19.20
C LEU A 33 -34.09 2.47 19.90
N THR A 34 -33.11 1.58 20.13
CA THR A 34 -31.85 1.91 20.80
C THR A 34 -31.04 2.94 20.01
N TYR A 35 -31.00 2.81 18.68
CA TYR A 35 -30.28 3.72 17.80
C TYR A 35 -31.17 4.81 17.17
N TYR A 36 -32.43 4.93 17.59
CA TYR A 36 -33.31 5.98 17.10
C TYR A 36 -32.87 7.35 17.64
N SER A 37 -32.64 8.30 16.73
CA SER A 37 -32.27 9.67 17.05
C SER A 37 -33.39 10.65 16.62
N PRO A 38 -34.09 11.28 17.58
CA PRO A 38 -35.06 12.34 17.28
C PRO A 38 -34.47 13.48 16.44
N GLN A 39 -33.19 13.81 16.65
CA GLN A 39 -32.51 14.88 15.92
C GLN A 39 -32.23 14.47 14.47
N SER A 40 -31.81 13.23 14.24
CA SER A 40 -31.61 12.67 12.90
C SER A 40 -32.91 12.66 12.11
N TYR A 41 -34.00 12.20 12.74
CA TYR A 41 -35.32 12.19 12.12
C TYR A 41 -35.79 13.61 11.77
N LYS A 42 -35.68 14.55 12.72
CA LYS A 42 -36.01 15.97 12.48
C LYS A 42 -35.21 16.56 11.33
N SER A 43 -33.92 16.24 11.25
CA SER A 43 -33.04 16.72 10.18
C SER A 43 -33.52 16.25 8.81
N ALA A 44 -33.92 14.98 8.69
CA ALA A 44 -34.49 14.45 7.45
C ALA A 44 -35.83 15.10 7.08
N ILE A 45 -36.75 15.30 8.05
CA ILE A 45 -38.03 15.98 7.78
C ILE A 45 -37.81 17.42 7.29
N LEU A 46 -36.95 18.17 7.98
CA LEU A 46 -36.65 19.56 7.63
C LEU A 46 -35.94 19.66 6.29
N ASP A 47 -35.04 18.72 5.96
CA ASP A 47 -34.39 18.63 4.66
C ASP A 47 -35.42 18.36 3.55
N LEU A 48 -36.33 17.39 3.72
CA LEU A 48 -37.41 17.11 2.76
C LEU A 48 -38.34 18.32 2.57
N GLN A 49 -38.73 19.00 3.66
CA GLN A 49 -39.55 20.22 3.58
C GLN A 49 -38.84 21.35 2.83
N LYS A 50 -37.52 21.48 3.04
CA LYS A 50 -36.69 22.49 2.38
C LYS A 50 -36.49 22.19 0.89
N GLN A 51 -36.20 20.94 0.54
CA GLN A 51 -35.96 20.53 -0.84
C GLN A 51 -37.26 20.46 -1.66
N PHE A 52 -38.37 20.07 -1.04
CA PHE A 52 -39.64 19.81 -1.71
C PHE A 52 -40.84 20.55 -1.07
N PRO A 53 -40.81 21.89 -0.93
CA PRO A 53 -41.81 22.65 -0.19
C PRO A 53 -43.23 22.58 -0.77
N LYS A 54 -43.38 22.16 -2.03
CA LYS A 54 -44.67 22.05 -2.73
C LYS A 54 -45.24 20.63 -2.79
N THR A 55 -44.38 19.62 -2.66
CA THR A 55 -44.73 18.21 -2.93
C THR A 55 -44.53 17.32 -1.72
N TYR A 56 -43.87 17.81 -0.67
CA TYR A 56 -43.71 17.10 0.60
C TYR A 56 -44.45 17.80 1.73
N GLN A 57 -45.26 17.05 2.45
CA GLN A 57 -45.93 17.50 3.68
C GLN A 57 -45.92 16.36 4.70
N ALA A 58 -45.25 16.57 5.83
CA ALA A 58 -45.31 15.64 6.96
C ALA A 58 -46.66 15.76 7.69
N ASP A 59 -47.12 14.67 8.31
CA ASP A 59 -48.34 14.63 9.13
C ASP A 59 -48.25 15.66 10.27
N ALA A 60 -49.30 16.47 10.52
CA ALA A 60 -49.27 17.57 11.50
C ALA A 60 -48.81 17.17 12.92
N ASP A 61 -48.93 15.88 13.27
CA ASP A 61 -48.71 15.34 14.60
C ASP A 61 -47.32 14.66 14.76
N TRP A 62 -46.44 14.76 13.75
CA TRP A 62 -45.17 14.03 13.74
C TRP A 62 -44.26 14.41 14.92
N GLU A 63 -44.20 15.68 15.29
CA GLU A 63 -43.42 16.15 16.45
C GLU A 63 -43.94 15.57 17.77
N LYS A 64 -45.27 15.51 17.92
CA LYS A 64 -45.92 14.90 19.08
C LYS A 64 -45.62 13.40 19.15
N THR A 65 -45.59 12.73 18.00
CA THR A 65 -45.27 11.30 17.91
C THR A 65 -43.82 11.02 18.33
N ILE A 66 -42.87 11.91 17.98
CA ILE A 66 -41.48 11.82 18.47
C ILE A 66 -41.41 12.01 19.98
N GLN A 67 -42.10 13.02 20.52
CA GLN A 67 -42.14 13.27 21.96
C GLN A 67 -42.72 12.06 22.71
N GLU A 68 -43.78 11.46 22.17
CA GLU A 68 -44.39 10.24 22.71
C GLU A 68 -43.42 9.04 22.65
N LEU A 69 -42.73 8.85 21.53
CA LEU A 69 -41.73 7.79 21.40
C LEU A 69 -40.60 7.97 22.40
N GLU A 70 -40.03 9.17 22.50
CA GLU A 70 -38.90 9.47 23.38
C GLU A 70 -39.28 9.31 24.86
N ALA A 71 -40.46 9.79 25.26
CA ALA A 71 -40.96 9.66 26.64
C ALA A 71 -41.19 8.19 27.05
N ASN A 72 -41.54 7.32 26.09
CA ASN A 72 -41.81 5.90 26.35
C ASN A 72 -40.66 4.96 25.95
N ARG A 73 -39.59 5.46 25.32
CA ARG A 73 -38.57 4.64 24.63
C ARG A 73 -37.98 3.56 25.53
N GLN A 74 -37.53 3.95 26.73
CA GLN A 74 -36.92 3.04 27.69
C GLN A 74 -37.90 1.95 28.15
N ALA A 75 -39.14 2.35 28.46
CA ALA A 75 -40.20 1.42 28.85
C ALA A 75 -40.58 0.45 27.72
N LEU A 76 -40.58 0.93 26.47
CA LEU A 76 -40.81 0.10 25.29
C LEU A 76 -39.68 -0.91 25.07
N ILE A 77 -38.42 -0.50 25.21
CA ILE A 77 -37.25 -1.40 25.13
C ILE A 77 -37.31 -2.46 26.23
N GLU A 78 -37.57 -2.07 27.48
CA GLU A 78 -37.72 -3.01 28.60
C GLU A 78 -38.89 -3.97 28.40
N GLY A 79 -40.01 -3.48 27.87
CA GLY A 79 -41.17 -4.30 27.51
C GLY A 79 -40.86 -5.30 26.41
N LEU A 80 -40.19 -4.86 25.33
CA LEU A 80 -39.76 -5.72 24.23
C LEU A 80 -38.78 -6.82 24.70
N ASN A 81 -37.81 -6.48 25.55
CA ASN A 81 -36.89 -7.44 26.15
C ASN A 81 -37.61 -8.48 27.03
N LYS A 82 -38.75 -8.11 27.62
CA LYS A 82 -39.67 -9.01 28.35
C LYS A 82 -40.71 -9.67 27.44
N GLN A 83 -40.64 -9.44 26.13
CA GLN A 83 -41.60 -9.92 25.12
C GLN A 83 -43.05 -9.51 25.40
N ASP A 84 -43.25 -8.31 25.98
CA ASP A 84 -44.58 -7.72 26.19
C ASP A 84 -45.21 -7.31 24.84
N LYS A 85 -46.27 -8.03 24.46
CA LYS A 85 -47.03 -7.78 23.22
C LYS A 85 -47.66 -6.39 23.16
N LYS A 86 -47.95 -5.75 24.30
CA LYS A 86 -48.47 -4.38 24.33
C LYS A 86 -47.38 -3.38 23.98
N ALA A 87 -46.20 -3.53 24.57
CA ALA A 87 -45.02 -2.73 24.24
C ALA A 87 -44.61 -2.90 22.77
N GLU A 88 -44.61 -4.14 22.27
CA GLU A 88 -44.34 -4.45 20.87
C GLU A 88 -45.31 -3.71 19.92
N LYS A 89 -46.62 -3.83 20.18
CA LYS A 89 -47.65 -3.15 19.37
C LYS A 89 -47.51 -1.63 19.42
N GLN A 90 -47.23 -1.06 20.58
CA GLN A 90 -47.04 0.38 20.76
C GLN A 90 -45.80 0.88 20.02
N ALA A 91 -44.66 0.18 20.14
CA ALA A 91 -43.44 0.51 19.43
C ALA A 91 -43.63 0.49 17.90
N ILE A 92 -44.24 -0.59 17.37
CA ILE A 92 -44.55 -0.71 15.94
C ILE A 92 -45.47 0.43 15.49
N GLN A 93 -46.50 0.77 16.27
CA GLN A 93 -47.43 1.83 15.91
C GLN A 93 -46.76 3.21 15.84
N LEU A 94 -45.90 3.55 16.80
CA LEU A 94 -45.18 4.82 16.83
C LEU A 94 -44.16 4.90 15.68
N LEU A 95 -43.34 3.87 15.51
CA LEU A 95 -42.35 3.82 14.43
C LEU A 95 -43.02 3.87 13.05
N LYS A 96 -44.14 3.17 12.85
CA LYS A 96 -44.89 3.20 11.59
C LYS A 96 -45.45 4.58 11.26
N LYS A 97 -45.93 5.33 12.25
CA LYS A 97 -46.36 6.73 12.05
C LYS A 97 -45.20 7.61 11.60
N LEU A 98 -44.02 7.41 12.20
CA LEU A 98 -42.81 8.17 11.86
C LEU A 98 -42.29 7.80 10.46
N ASP A 99 -42.22 6.50 10.15
CA ASP A 99 -41.76 5.98 8.86
C ASP A 99 -42.63 6.46 7.71
N LYS A 100 -43.95 6.54 7.92
CA LYS A 100 -44.87 7.07 6.92
C LYS A 100 -44.43 8.44 6.40
N ASN A 101 -43.94 9.33 7.27
CA ASN A 101 -43.50 10.66 6.84
C ASN A 101 -42.19 10.60 6.02
N LEU A 102 -41.25 9.72 6.37
CA LEU A 102 -40.01 9.57 5.60
C LEU A 102 -40.24 8.84 4.28
N LEU A 103 -41.15 7.86 4.25
CA LEU A 103 -41.54 7.13 3.04
C LEU A 103 -42.42 7.95 2.08
N ALA A 104 -43.02 9.05 2.55
CA ALA A 104 -43.66 10.05 1.70
C ALA A 104 -42.65 10.95 0.95
N ASN A 105 -41.36 10.62 0.99
CA ASN A 105 -40.29 11.31 0.26
C ASN A 105 -40.62 11.39 -1.25
N PRO A 106 -40.67 12.59 -1.86
CA PRO A 106 -40.94 12.76 -3.29
C PRO A 106 -39.92 12.09 -4.22
N LEU A 107 -38.73 11.76 -3.71
CA LEU A 107 -37.72 10.98 -4.42
C LEU A 107 -38.10 9.50 -4.58
N LEU A 108 -39.10 9.01 -3.81
CA LEU A 108 -39.62 7.64 -3.86
C LEU A 108 -41.10 7.58 -4.30
N ALA A 109 -41.89 8.55 -3.85
CA ALA A 109 -43.33 8.53 -4.02
C ALA A 109 -43.74 8.44 -5.50
N GLY A 110 -44.53 7.42 -5.83
CA GLY A 110 -45.00 7.18 -7.21
C GLY A 110 -43.94 6.60 -8.16
N LYS A 111 -42.72 6.34 -7.70
CA LYS A 111 -41.65 5.74 -8.50
C LYS A 111 -41.59 4.23 -8.34
N LYS A 112 -41.00 3.56 -9.34
CA LYS A 112 -40.78 2.10 -9.33
C LYS A 112 -39.35 1.79 -8.92
N MET A 113 -39.19 1.13 -7.80
CA MET A 113 -37.92 0.55 -7.37
C MET A 113 -37.89 -0.89 -7.87
N VAL A 114 -36.83 -1.30 -8.55
CA VAL A 114 -36.64 -2.70 -8.94
C VAL A 114 -35.63 -3.32 -8.00
N VAL A 115 -35.95 -4.50 -7.49
CA VAL A 115 -35.08 -5.29 -6.61
C VAL A 115 -35.02 -6.73 -7.09
N ILE A 116 -33.95 -7.43 -6.73
CA ILE A 116 -33.91 -8.88 -6.80
C ILE A 116 -34.56 -9.42 -5.52
N GLN A 117 -35.68 -10.12 -5.66
CA GLN A 117 -36.24 -10.93 -4.59
C GLN A 117 -35.64 -12.33 -4.71
N ARG A 118 -34.85 -12.74 -3.70
CA ARG A 118 -34.20 -14.06 -3.67
C ARG A 118 -34.76 -14.88 -2.52
N HIS A 119 -35.28 -16.06 -2.82
CA HIS A 119 -35.86 -16.96 -1.83
C HIS A 119 -34.77 -17.88 -1.27
N LEU A 120 -34.51 -17.73 0.03
CA LEU A 120 -33.44 -18.42 0.77
C LEU A 120 -33.98 -19.46 1.75
N GLY A 121 -35.31 -19.56 1.91
CA GLY A 121 -35.94 -20.46 2.88
C GLY A 121 -35.50 -20.14 4.31
N GLU A 122 -35.26 -21.18 5.10
CA GLU A 122 -34.83 -21.09 6.51
C GLU A 122 -33.51 -20.30 6.71
N LYS A 123 -32.70 -20.13 5.65
CA LYS A 123 -31.44 -19.40 5.72
C LYS A 123 -31.58 -17.87 5.63
N ALA A 124 -32.75 -17.33 5.30
CA ALA A 124 -32.91 -15.90 5.02
C ALA A 124 -32.40 -14.98 6.15
N ARG A 125 -32.52 -15.42 7.40
CA ARG A 125 -32.08 -14.70 8.60
C ARG A 125 -30.59 -14.81 8.90
N THR A 126 -29.88 -15.77 8.32
CA THR A 126 -28.44 -16.01 8.59
C THR A 126 -27.55 -15.84 7.37
N ALA A 127 -28.14 -15.81 6.17
CA ALA A 127 -27.42 -15.72 4.92
C ALA A 127 -26.57 -14.44 4.83
N MET A 128 -25.30 -14.62 4.46
CA MET A 128 -24.32 -13.57 4.21
C MET A 128 -23.45 -13.98 3.01
N SER A 129 -22.71 -13.02 2.42
CA SER A 129 -21.70 -13.30 1.40
C SER A 129 -22.24 -14.18 0.24
N GLY A 130 -21.52 -15.24 -0.16
CA GLY A 130 -21.90 -16.10 -1.28
C GLY A 130 -23.29 -16.77 -1.16
N GLU A 131 -23.87 -16.91 0.04
CA GLU A 131 -25.24 -17.43 0.19
C GLU A 131 -26.30 -16.48 -0.38
N LEU A 132 -25.96 -15.20 -0.51
CA LEU A 132 -26.80 -14.19 -1.14
C LEU A 132 -26.70 -14.21 -2.66
N GLY A 133 -25.89 -15.08 -3.27
CA GLY A 133 -25.68 -15.12 -4.72
C GLY A 133 -24.91 -13.91 -5.25
N ILE A 134 -23.94 -13.46 -4.47
CA ILE A 134 -22.91 -12.47 -4.83
C ILE A 134 -21.53 -13.16 -4.77
N ALA A 135 -20.47 -12.50 -5.25
CA ALA A 135 -19.11 -13.03 -5.18
C ALA A 135 -18.77 -13.55 -3.76
N PRO A 136 -18.27 -14.81 -3.59
CA PRO A 136 -18.16 -15.40 -2.26
C PRO A 136 -17.15 -14.73 -1.34
N SER A 137 -16.11 -14.09 -1.90
CA SER A 137 -15.09 -13.30 -1.20
C SER A 137 -14.83 -11.97 -1.92
N ASN A 138 -14.28 -10.99 -1.21
CA ASN A 138 -14.01 -9.65 -1.76
C ASN A 138 -12.93 -9.62 -2.85
N PHE A 139 -12.11 -10.68 -2.95
CA PHE A 139 -11.15 -10.87 -4.03
C PHE A 139 -11.66 -11.69 -5.22
N GLN A 140 -12.90 -12.16 -5.17
CA GLN A 140 -13.48 -13.03 -6.19
C GLN A 140 -14.47 -12.28 -7.06
N ASN A 141 -14.78 -12.89 -8.21
CA ASN A 141 -15.67 -12.36 -9.23
C ASN A 141 -16.99 -13.16 -9.28
N ASN A 142 -17.95 -12.72 -10.10
CA ASN A 142 -19.21 -13.45 -10.31
C ASN A 142 -18.98 -14.85 -10.89
N SER A 143 -17.87 -15.07 -11.60
CA SER A 143 -17.45 -16.40 -12.09
C SER A 143 -17.27 -17.44 -10.97
N GLU A 144 -17.08 -16.99 -9.72
CA GLU A 144 -16.87 -17.84 -8.55
C GLU A 144 -18.18 -18.08 -7.76
N ILE A 145 -19.30 -17.50 -8.18
CA ILE A 145 -20.61 -17.78 -7.58
C ILE A 145 -20.95 -19.25 -7.84
N TRP A 146 -21.36 -19.95 -6.79
CA TRP A 146 -21.63 -21.38 -6.84
C TRP A 146 -22.95 -21.69 -7.55
N ASN A 147 -22.95 -22.74 -8.38
CA ASN A 147 -24.11 -23.26 -9.10
C ASN A 147 -24.97 -22.18 -9.81
N PRO A 148 -24.40 -21.24 -10.59
CA PRO A 148 -25.16 -20.08 -11.09
C PRO A 148 -26.31 -20.46 -12.06
N LYS A 149 -26.29 -21.68 -12.59
CA LYS A 149 -27.32 -22.24 -13.49
C LYS A 149 -28.37 -23.12 -12.79
N THR A 150 -28.15 -23.49 -11.53
CA THR A 150 -29.04 -24.42 -10.80
C THR A 150 -29.15 -24.06 -9.33
N GLY A 151 -30.35 -24.13 -8.75
CA GLY A 151 -30.54 -23.97 -7.32
C GLY A 151 -30.81 -22.55 -6.83
N TRP A 152 -30.96 -21.58 -7.75
CA TRP A 152 -31.41 -20.23 -7.42
C TRP A 152 -32.91 -20.05 -7.69
N ASN A 153 -33.64 -19.59 -6.67
CA ASN A 153 -35.02 -19.12 -6.81
C ASN A 153 -35.03 -17.61 -6.58
N ASN A 154 -35.10 -16.84 -7.66
CA ASN A 154 -35.05 -15.39 -7.64
C ASN A 154 -35.87 -14.77 -8.77
N GLU A 155 -36.31 -13.54 -8.59
CA GLU A 155 -37.05 -12.78 -9.58
C GLU A 155 -36.80 -11.27 -9.45
N PHE A 156 -36.96 -10.54 -10.54
CA PHE A 156 -37.01 -9.08 -10.48
C PHE A 156 -38.41 -8.63 -10.09
N VAL A 157 -38.49 -7.82 -9.04
CA VAL A 157 -39.74 -7.31 -8.49
C VAL A 157 -39.71 -5.80 -8.52
N SER A 158 -40.77 -5.20 -9.04
CA SER A 158 -41.06 -3.78 -8.87
C SER A 158 -41.76 -3.55 -7.54
N ILE A 159 -41.15 -2.75 -6.69
CA ILE A 159 -41.71 -2.23 -5.45
C ILE A 159 -42.04 -0.75 -5.65
N SER A 160 -43.24 -0.34 -5.24
CA SER A 160 -43.64 1.07 -5.22
C SER A 160 -44.25 1.42 -3.88
N VAL A 161 -44.01 2.65 -3.44
CA VAL A 161 -44.57 3.20 -2.20
C VAL A 161 -45.60 4.25 -2.57
N GLN A 162 -46.85 4.03 -2.16
CA GLN A 162 -47.95 4.98 -2.35
C GLN A 162 -48.72 5.12 -1.04
N ASP A 163 -48.82 6.34 -0.52
CA ASP A 163 -49.50 6.67 0.75
C ASP A 163 -49.04 5.80 1.95
N GLY A 164 -47.75 5.45 2.00
CA GLY A 164 -47.17 4.56 3.02
C GLY A 164 -47.59 3.09 2.88
N LYS A 165 -48.20 2.68 1.77
CA LYS A 165 -48.48 1.28 1.41
C LYS A 165 -47.49 0.81 0.33
N ILE A 166 -47.03 -0.42 0.48
CA ILE A 166 -46.05 -1.04 -0.41
C ILE A 166 -46.79 -1.95 -1.39
N LYS A 167 -46.61 -1.72 -2.69
CA LYS A 167 -47.12 -2.60 -3.75
C LYS A 167 -45.94 -3.27 -4.43
N SER A 168 -45.98 -4.60 -4.50
CA SER A 168 -45.00 -5.47 -5.16
C SER A 168 -45.59 -6.06 -6.46
N THR A 169 -44.79 -6.15 -7.52
CA THR A 169 -45.19 -6.76 -8.80
C THR A 169 -43.98 -7.42 -9.45
N VAL A 170 -44.09 -8.71 -9.77
CA VAL A 170 -43.05 -9.46 -10.49
C VAL A 170 -42.92 -8.92 -11.91
N LEU A 171 -41.70 -8.53 -12.28
CA LEU A 171 -41.36 -8.05 -13.64
C LEU A 171 -40.81 -9.17 -14.51
N TYR A 172 -39.98 -10.04 -13.93
CA TYR A 172 -39.33 -11.13 -14.65
C TYR A 172 -38.88 -12.23 -13.70
N LYS A 173 -39.11 -13.47 -14.10
CA LYS A 173 -38.59 -14.66 -13.44
C LYS A 173 -37.73 -15.45 -14.45
N PRO A 174 -36.45 -15.71 -14.15
CA PRO A 174 -35.59 -16.53 -15.00
C PRO A 174 -36.04 -17.99 -15.01
N ALA A 175 -35.45 -18.79 -15.90
CA ALA A 175 -35.62 -20.24 -15.90
C ALA A 175 -35.27 -20.82 -14.51
N ASP A 176 -35.98 -21.88 -14.11
CA ASP A 176 -35.85 -22.46 -12.77
C ASP A 176 -34.39 -22.82 -12.43
N GLY A 177 -33.93 -22.32 -11.29
CA GLY A 177 -32.57 -22.55 -10.80
C GLY A 177 -31.52 -21.54 -11.28
N MET A 178 -31.83 -20.68 -12.24
CA MET A 178 -30.89 -19.73 -12.82
C MET A 178 -30.81 -18.42 -12.03
N ILE A 179 -29.58 -17.95 -11.82
CA ILE A 179 -29.31 -16.71 -11.08
C ILE A 179 -29.54 -15.45 -11.94
N VAL A 180 -30.00 -14.38 -11.31
CA VAL A 180 -29.94 -13.00 -11.85
C VAL A 180 -29.23 -12.09 -10.87
N THR A 181 -28.42 -11.15 -11.36
CA THR A 181 -27.61 -10.21 -10.55
C THR A 181 -27.21 -8.99 -11.40
N ASP A 182 -26.59 -7.98 -10.79
CA ASP A 182 -26.08 -6.74 -11.39
C ASP A 182 -27.13 -5.96 -12.22
N PRO A 183 -28.31 -5.61 -11.66
CA PRO A 183 -29.30 -4.82 -12.37
C PRO A 183 -28.78 -3.40 -12.63
N GLU A 184 -28.83 -2.94 -13.87
CA GLU A 184 -28.49 -1.58 -14.27
C GLU A 184 -29.60 -0.97 -15.15
N PRO A 185 -30.32 0.07 -14.70
CA PRO A 185 -31.40 0.66 -15.49
C PRO A 185 -30.86 1.43 -16.71
N SER A 186 -31.59 1.41 -17.82
CA SER A 186 -31.29 2.29 -18.96
C SER A 186 -31.55 3.76 -18.62
N PHE A 187 -30.95 4.70 -19.37
CA PHE A 187 -31.12 6.12 -19.10
C PHE A 187 -32.57 6.62 -19.24
N ASP A 188 -33.37 6.00 -20.09
CA ASP A 188 -34.79 6.32 -20.27
C ASP A 188 -35.70 5.61 -19.23
N GLY A 189 -35.14 4.74 -18.38
CA GLY A 189 -35.88 4.00 -17.38
C GLY A 189 -36.86 2.97 -17.94
N THR A 190 -36.69 2.51 -19.19
CA THR A 190 -37.60 1.51 -19.80
C THR A 190 -37.03 0.09 -19.81
N LYS A 191 -35.71 -0.04 -19.69
CA LYS A 191 -34.98 -1.31 -19.78
C LYS A 191 -34.08 -1.51 -18.57
N LEU A 192 -33.72 -2.76 -18.32
CA LEU A 192 -32.84 -3.18 -17.24
C LEU A 192 -31.80 -4.15 -17.77
N MET A 193 -30.52 -3.77 -17.76
CA MET A 193 -29.42 -4.69 -17.99
C MET A 193 -29.23 -5.55 -16.75
N TYR A 194 -28.85 -6.82 -16.91
CA TYR A 194 -28.49 -7.71 -15.81
C TYR A 194 -27.55 -8.83 -16.26
N SER A 195 -26.90 -9.50 -15.31
CA SER A 195 -26.05 -10.66 -15.55
C SER A 195 -26.78 -11.97 -15.24
N SER A 196 -26.57 -12.98 -16.08
CA SER A 196 -27.10 -14.34 -15.89
C SER A 196 -26.28 -15.34 -16.71
N ILE A 197 -26.54 -16.63 -16.54
CA ILE A 197 -26.00 -17.67 -17.41
C ILE A 197 -26.74 -17.65 -18.76
N GLY A 198 -25.97 -17.64 -19.85
CA GLY A 198 -26.46 -17.63 -21.22
C GLY A 198 -25.88 -18.75 -22.06
N THR A 199 -25.58 -18.45 -23.31
CA THR A 199 -24.98 -19.40 -24.25
C THR A 199 -23.68 -20.02 -23.73
N SER A 200 -23.38 -21.25 -24.15
CA SER A 200 -22.14 -21.98 -23.79
C SER A 200 -21.91 -22.17 -22.27
N ASP A 201 -22.94 -22.05 -21.43
CA ASP A 201 -22.83 -22.16 -19.97
C ASP A 201 -21.83 -21.15 -19.38
N ARG A 202 -21.88 -19.92 -19.90
CA ARG A 202 -21.07 -18.78 -19.48
C ARG A 202 -21.93 -17.65 -18.93
N TRP A 203 -21.31 -16.80 -18.12
CA TRP A 203 -21.93 -15.53 -17.74
C TRP A 203 -22.04 -14.61 -18.96
N HIS A 204 -23.24 -14.07 -19.16
CA HIS A 204 -23.56 -13.11 -20.21
C HIS A 204 -24.37 -11.94 -19.64
N LEU A 205 -24.35 -10.82 -20.36
CA LEU A 205 -25.27 -9.72 -20.11
C LEU A 205 -26.58 -9.94 -20.85
N PHE A 206 -27.66 -9.54 -20.21
CA PHE A 206 -29.02 -9.57 -20.73
C PHE A 206 -29.68 -8.21 -20.57
N GLU A 207 -30.72 -7.96 -21.36
CA GLU A 207 -31.57 -6.78 -21.25
C GLU A 207 -33.02 -7.21 -21.11
N LEU A 208 -33.65 -6.78 -20.03
CA LEU A 208 -35.07 -6.91 -19.76
C LEU A 208 -35.80 -5.63 -20.19
N ASP A 209 -36.80 -5.77 -21.06
CA ASP A 209 -37.80 -4.75 -21.29
C ASP A 209 -38.81 -4.77 -20.13
N THR A 210 -38.80 -3.73 -19.30
CA THR A 210 -39.55 -3.69 -18.04
C THR A 210 -41.06 -3.51 -18.23
N GLN A 211 -41.50 -3.19 -19.45
CA GLN A 211 -42.91 -3.01 -19.78
C GLN A 211 -43.54 -4.30 -20.30
N THR A 212 -42.77 -5.07 -21.07
CA THR A 212 -43.24 -6.32 -21.70
C THR A 212 -42.82 -7.58 -20.97
N GLY A 213 -41.84 -7.50 -20.06
CA GLY A 213 -41.26 -8.66 -19.36
C GLY A 213 -40.36 -9.52 -20.25
N LYS A 214 -40.06 -9.10 -21.48
CA LYS A 214 -39.23 -9.85 -22.42
C LYS A 214 -37.75 -9.59 -22.17
N THR A 215 -36.95 -10.65 -22.22
CA THR A 215 -35.48 -10.58 -22.09
C THR A 215 -34.77 -10.99 -23.37
N ARG A 216 -33.56 -10.47 -23.59
CA ARG A 216 -32.64 -10.89 -24.66
C ARG A 216 -31.19 -10.85 -24.19
N GLN A 217 -30.34 -11.73 -24.72
CA GLN A 217 -28.90 -11.67 -24.49
C GLN A 217 -28.29 -10.47 -25.23
N LEU A 218 -27.39 -9.74 -24.57
CA LEU A 218 -26.67 -8.58 -25.11
C LEU A 218 -25.29 -8.95 -25.66
N THR A 219 -24.55 -9.80 -24.93
CA THR A 219 -23.21 -10.22 -25.34
C THR A 219 -23.26 -11.33 -26.40
N PRO A 220 -22.32 -11.33 -27.36
CA PRO A 220 -22.26 -12.32 -28.44
C PRO A 220 -22.23 -13.78 -27.97
N GLU A 221 -22.88 -14.67 -28.72
CA GLU A 221 -22.82 -16.13 -28.49
C GLU A 221 -21.41 -16.71 -28.70
N SER A 222 -20.53 -15.98 -29.40
CA SER A 222 -19.14 -16.38 -29.63
C SER A 222 -18.28 -16.37 -28.35
N TYR A 223 -18.74 -15.78 -27.25
CA TYR A 223 -18.04 -15.71 -25.97
C TYR A 223 -18.12 -17.03 -25.19
N LYS A 224 -17.58 -18.11 -25.74
CA LYS A 224 -17.70 -19.46 -25.18
C LYS A 224 -16.62 -19.84 -24.15
N HIS A 225 -15.55 -19.06 -24.06
CA HIS A 225 -14.34 -19.41 -23.28
C HIS A 225 -14.12 -18.55 -22.03
N PHE A 226 -14.93 -17.53 -21.81
CA PHE A 226 -14.78 -16.59 -20.70
C PHE A 226 -16.15 -16.06 -20.28
N ASP A 227 -16.18 -15.43 -19.11
CA ASP A 227 -17.37 -14.95 -18.44
C ASP A 227 -17.51 -13.43 -18.66
N SER A 228 -18.74 -12.92 -18.83
CA SER A 228 -19.08 -11.50 -18.98
C SER A 228 -20.25 -11.13 -18.06
N PHE A 229 -20.04 -10.18 -17.16
CA PHE A 229 -21.00 -9.81 -16.09
C PHE A 229 -20.77 -8.35 -15.68
N ASP A 230 -21.62 -7.83 -14.78
CA ASP A 230 -21.56 -6.48 -14.19
C ASP A 230 -21.23 -5.38 -15.20
N GLY A 231 -22.28 -4.86 -15.85
CA GLY A 231 -22.14 -3.92 -16.96
C GLY A 231 -23.01 -2.68 -16.85
N CYS A 232 -22.67 -1.67 -17.65
CA CYS A 232 -23.43 -0.45 -17.79
C CYS A 232 -23.62 -0.02 -19.25
N TYR A 233 -24.67 0.77 -19.48
CA TYR A 233 -24.95 1.42 -20.74
C TYR A 233 -24.07 2.65 -20.92
N THR A 234 -23.57 2.86 -22.14
CA THR A 234 -22.94 4.13 -22.54
C THR A 234 -23.93 5.02 -23.30
N PRO A 235 -23.79 6.35 -23.28
CA PRO A 235 -24.72 7.25 -23.95
C PRO A 235 -24.71 7.10 -25.48
N GLU A 236 -23.67 6.54 -26.08
CA GLU A 236 -23.57 6.25 -27.51
C GLU A 236 -24.12 4.86 -27.91
N GLY A 237 -24.56 4.05 -26.95
CA GLY A 237 -25.21 2.75 -27.22
C GLY A 237 -24.28 1.52 -27.17
N ASN A 238 -23.02 1.68 -26.77
CA ASN A 238 -22.13 0.57 -26.39
C ASN A 238 -22.49 0.06 -24.97
N TYR A 239 -21.99 -1.12 -24.63
CA TYR A 239 -22.01 -1.66 -23.26
C TYR A 239 -20.59 -1.79 -22.73
N ILE A 240 -20.35 -1.37 -21.49
CA ILE A 240 -19.08 -1.60 -20.77
C ILE A 240 -19.34 -2.61 -19.66
N PHE A 241 -18.49 -3.63 -19.52
CA PHE A 241 -18.75 -4.75 -18.60
C PHE A 241 -17.48 -5.41 -18.10
N CYS A 242 -17.58 -6.11 -16.98
CA CYS A 242 -16.52 -6.94 -16.43
C CYS A 242 -16.41 -8.26 -17.22
N SER A 243 -15.20 -8.69 -17.56
CA SER A 243 -15.00 -9.98 -18.21
C SER A 243 -13.70 -10.67 -17.81
N THR A 244 -13.76 -11.99 -17.66
CA THR A 244 -12.57 -12.85 -17.46
C THR A 244 -11.81 -13.11 -18.76
N GLY A 245 -12.15 -12.40 -19.85
CA GLY A 245 -11.48 -12.47 -21.14
C GLY A 245 -10.02 -11.97 -21.12
N THR A 246 -9.52 -11.49 -19.98
CA THR A 246 -8.09 -11.17 -19.78
C THR A 246 -7.23 -12.43 -19.65
N PHE A 247 -7.83 -13.53 -19.19
CA PHE A 247 -7.16 -14.81 -18.88
C PHE A 247 -5.99 -14.67 -17.89
N LEU A 248 -6.06 -13.68 -17.01
CA LEU A 248 -5.16 -13.53 -15.87
C LEU A 248 -5.68 -14.29 -14.65
N GLY A 249 -4.75 -14.67 -13.78
CA GLY A 249 -5.02 -15.37 -12.53
C GLY A 249 -4.55 -14.57 -11.33
N LEU A 250 -5.32 -14.59 -10.25
CA LEU A 250 -5.02 -13.87 -9.02
C LEU A 250 -3.68 -14.35 -8.40
N PRO A 251 -2.64 -13.50 -8.26
CA PRO A 251 -1.34 -13.92 -7.76
C PRO A 251 -1.38 -14.57 -6.37
N CYS A 252 -2.17 -14.02 -5.44
CA CYS A 252 -2.23 -14.50 -4.06
C CYS A 252 -2.93 -15.87 -3.88
N THR A 253 -3.61 -16.38 -4.92
CA THR A 253 -4.15 -17.75 -4.97
C THR A 253 -3.39 -18.63 -5.95
N ASN A 254 -2.10 -18.33 -6.18
CA ASN A 254 -1.23 -19.01 -7.15
C ASN A 254 -1.77 -18.96 -8.59
N GLY A 255 -2.59 -17.95 -8.89
CA GLY A 255 -3.23 -17.76 -10.19
C GLY A 255 -4.52 -18.56 -10.38
N GLU A 256 -5.09 -19.19 -9.36
CA GLU A 256 -6.27 -20.06 -9.52
C GLU A 256 -7.55 -19.29 -9.83
N ASN A 257 -7.82 -18.19 -9.12
CA ASN A 257 -9.04 -17.41 -9.36
C ASN A 257 -8.88 -16.56 -10.63
N LYS A 258 -9.89 -16.63 -11.50
CA LYS A 258 -9.92 -15.83 -12.73
C LYS A 258 -10.07 -14.35 -12.39
N MET A 259 -9.22 -13.51 -12.95
CA MET A 259 -9.36 -12.05 -12.86
C MET A 259 -10.26 -11.50 -13.95
N CYS A 260 -10.86 -10.33 -13.73
CA CYS A 260 -11.68 -9.66 -14.75
C CYS A 260 -11.18 -8.26 -15.09
N GLY A 261 -11.15 -7.91 -16.38
CA GLY A 261 -10.94 -6.55 -16.85
C GLY A 261 -12.24 -5.92 -17.32
N LEU A 262 -12.20 -4.64 -17.68
CA LEU A 262 -13.33 -3.96 -18.32
C LEU A 262 -13.22 -4.04 -19.83
N PHE A 263 -14.34 -4.36 -20.48
CA PHE A 263 -14.46 -4.48 -21.93
C PHE A 263 -15.60 -3.61 -22.42
N THR A 264 -15.49 -3.08 -23.63
CA THR A 264 -16.58 -2.43 -24.35
C THR A 264 -17.04 -3.32 -25.51
N TYR A 265 -18.35 -3.40 -25.72
CA TYR A 265 -18.96 -4.05 -26.87
C TYR A 265 -19.89 -3.07 -27.59
N ASN A 266 -19.67 -2.93 -28.90
CA ASN A 266 -20.53 -2.15 -29.77
C ASN A 266 -21.51 -3.10 -30.50
N PRO A 267 -22.82 -3.05 -30.19
CA PRO A 267 -23.80 -3.95 -30.80
C PRO A 267 -24.09 -3.65 -32.27
N THR A 268 -23.75 -2.45 -32.76
CA THR A 268 -23.95 -2.06 -34.17
C THR A 268 -22.85 -2.60 -35.06
N THR A 269 -21.61 -2.64 -34.59
CA THR A 269 -20.45 -3.15 -35.36
C THR A 269 -20.10 -4.60 -35.02
N GLY A 270 -20.58 -5.12 -33.89
CA GLY A 270 -20.20 -6.44 -33.37
C GLY A 270 -18.78 -6.49 -32.80
N GLN A 271 -18.14 -5.33 -32.58
CA GLN A 271 -16.75 -5.26 -32.13
C GLN A 271 -16.64 -5.19 -30.61
N THR A 272 -15.66 -5.92 -30.07
CA THR A 272 -15.31 -5.94 -28.65
C THR A 272 -13.88 -5.48 -28.44
N ARG A 273 -13.63 -4.71 -27.39
CA ARG A 273 -12.29 -4.25 -27.03
C ARG A 273 -12.10 -4.20 -25.52
N GLN A 274 -10.93 -4.59 -25.05
CA GLN A 274 -10.52 -4.40 -23.66
C GLN A 274 -10.17 -2.94 -23.38
N LEU A 275 -10.58 -2.43 -22.23
CA LEU A 275 -10.35 -1.06 -21.78
C LEU A 275 -9.26 -0.99 -20.71
N THR A 276 -9.20 -1.94 -19.78
CA THR A 276 -8.23 -1.95 -18.68
C THR A 276 -7.21 -3.06 -18.86
N TYR A 277 -5.92 -2.77 -18.66
CA TYR A 277 -4.81 -3.72 -18.84
C TYR A 277 -4.03 -3.83 -17.53
N ASP A 278 -4.75 -4.25 -16.49
CA ASP A 278 -4.32 -4.19 -15.09
C ASP A 278 -3.87 -5.58 -14.57
N GLN A 279 -3.14 -5.57 -13.46
CA GLN A 279 -2.63 -6.77 -12.79
C GLN A 279 -3.74 -7.71 -12.31
N ASP A 280 -4.75 -7.12 -11.65
CA ASP A 280 -5.83 -7.82 -10.97
C ASP A 280 -7.20 -7.31 -11.46
N SER A 281 -8.27 -7.76 -10.81
CA SER A 281 -9.63 -7.46 -11.24
C SER A 281 -10.00 -5.97 -11.19
N ASN A 282 -10.79 -5.55 -12.18
CA ASN A 282 -11.58 -4.33 -12.18
C ASN A 282 -13.07 -4.64 -12.02
N TRP A 283 -13.81 -3.80 -11.31
CA TRP A 283 -15.24 -4.03 -10.99
C TRP A 283 -16.12 -2.79 -11.08
N GLY A 284 -17.43 -3.03 -11.16
CA GLY A 284 -18.47 -2.02 -10.96
C GLY A 284 -18.40 -0.84 -11.92
N PRO A 285 -18.29 -1.06 -13.25
CA PRO A 285 -18.30 0.04 -14.20
C PRO A 285 -19.66 0.75 -14.15
N VAL A 286 -19.66 2.06 -13.91
CA VAL A 286 -20.87 2.88 -13.92
C VAL A 286 -20.61 4.23 -14.58
N MET A 287 -21.54 4.67 -15.42
CA MET A 287 -21.44 5.97 -16.07
C MET A 287 -21.68 7.11 -15.07
N MET A 288 -20.79 8.08 -15.08
CA MET A 288 -20.92 9.36 -14.38
C MET A 288 -21.58 10.41 -15.29
N GLU A 289 -22.21 11.42 -14.71
CA GLU A 289 -22.94 12.46 -15.47
C GLU A 289 -22.05 13.29 -16.41
N ASN A 290 -20.76 13.40 -16.09
CA ASN A 290 -19.76 14.08 -16.93
C ASN A 290 -19.34 13.24 -18.16
N GLY A 291 -19.86 12.03 -18.32
CA GLY A 291 -19.55 11.13 -19.44
C GLY A 291 -18.40 10.16 -19.21
N THR A 292 -17.72 10.22 -18.05
CA THR A 292 -16.67 9.25 -17.70
C THR A 292 -17.25 7.99 -17.06
N VAL A 293 -16.50 6.90 -17.08
CA VAL A 293 -16.81 5.64 -16.40
C VAL A 293 -16.10 5.64 -15.05
N LEU A 294 -16.84 5.48 -13.95
CA LEU A 294 -16.29 5.15 -12.63
C LEU A 294 -16.16 3.63 -12.52
N TYR A 295 -15.05 3.16 -11.96
CA TYR A 295 -14.82 1.74 -11.70
C TYR A 295 -13.85 1.55 -10.55
N GLN A 296 -13.76 0.35 -10.02
CA GLN A 296 -12.75 -0.02 -9.03
C GLN A 296 -11.59 -0.74 -9.70
N ARG A 297 -10.35 -0.43 -9.32
CA ARG A 297 -9.13 -1.13 -9.72
C ARG A 297 -8.48 -1.78 -8.50
N TRP A 298 -8.02 -3.01 -8.70
CA TRP A 298 -7.19 -3.72 -7.74
C TRP A 298 -5.75 -3.83 -8.24
N GLU A 299 -4.77 -3.64 -7.36
CA GLU A 299 -3.34 -3.76 -7.69
C GLU A 299 -2.47 -4.20 -6.50
N TYR A 300 -1.35 -4.89 -6.75
CA TYR A 300 -0.39 -5.37 -5.76
C TYR A 300 1.06 -4.93 -6.00
N ALA A 301 1.33 -4.11 -7.02
CA ALA A 301 2.68 -3.80 -7.47
C ALA A 301 3.56 -3.14 -6.38
N ASP A 302 4.30 -3.97 -5.63
CA ASP A 302 5.16 -3.63 -4.50
C ASP A 302 4.44 -2.87 -3.35
N ILE A 303 3.15 -3.16 -3.15
CA ILE A 303 2.29 -2.59 -2.09
C ILE A 303 1.45 -3.69 -1.41
N PRO A 304 0.84 -3.44 -0.22
CA PRO A 304 0.11 -4.45 0.52
C PRO A 304 -1.12 -4.94 -0.23
N HIS A 305 -1.26 -6.26 -0.31
CA HIS A 305 -2.36 -6.89 -1.05
C HIS A 305 -3.72 -6.65 -0.36
N SER A 306 -3.78 -6.39 0.94
CA SER A 306 -5.05 -6.26 1.69
C SER A 306 -5.69 -4.87 1.62
N ASN A 307 -5.02 -3.83 1.10
CA ASN A 307 -5.51 -2.45 1.21
C ASN A 307 -5.65 -1.69 -0.13
N SER A 308 -5.43 -2.37 -1.26
CA SER A 308 -5.22 -1.73 -2.58
C SER A 308 -6.43 -1.74 -3.53
N ARG A 309 -7.62 -1.32 -3.06
CA ARG A 309 -8.84 -1.27 -3.92
C ARG A 309 -9.24 0.16 -4.16
N ILE A 310 -8.73 0.71 -5.25
CA ILE A 310 -8.73 2.14 -5.52
C ILE A 310 -9.86 2.44 -6.50
N MET A 311 -10.59 3.53 -6.27
CA MET A 311 -11.58 4.00 -7.23
C MET A 311 -10.87 4.73 -8.36
N PHE A 312 -11.26 4.44 -9.60
CA PHE A 312 -10.69 4.97 -10.84
C PHE A 312 -11.78 5.54 -11.74
N THR A 313 -11.36 6.42 -12.65
CA THR A 313 -12.19 6.92 -13.75
C THR A 313 -11.47 6.84 -15.08
N MET A 314 -12.22 6.68 -16.17
CA MET A 314 -11.73 6.72 -17.55
C MET A 314 -12.80 7.27 -18.51
N ASN A 315 -12.41 7.63 -19.74
CA ASN A 315 -13.39 7.83 -20.80
C ASN A 315 -13.97 6.47 -21.26
N PRO A 316 -15.16 6.43 -21.90
CA PRO A 316 -15.76 5.19 -22.39
C PRO A 316 -14.90 4.40 -23.40
N ASP A 317 -13.93 5.07 -24.04
CA ASP A 317 -12.95 4.46 -24.94
C ASP A 317 -11.69 3.93 -24.23
N GLY A 318 -11.62 4.01 -22.90
CA GLY A 318 -10.48 3.55 -22.09
C GLY A 318 -9.34 4.56 -21.96
N THR A 319 -9.42 5.73 -22.59
CA THR A 319 -8.44 6.81 -22.41
C THR A 319 -8.61 7.50 -21.05
N THR A 320 -7.59 8.25 -20.63
CA THR A 320 -7.56 9.05 -19.40
C THR A 320 -7.85 8.26 -18.13
N GLN A 321 -7.34 7.02 -18.05
CA GLN A 321 -7.39 6.23 -16.82
C GLN A 321 -6.63 6.94 -15.70
N THR A 322 -7.31 7.26 -14.61
CA THR A 322 -6.72 7.94 -13.46
C THR A 322 -7.44 7.56 -12.17
N SER A 323 -6.70 7.60 -11.06
CA SER A 323 -7.29 7.40 -9.73
C SER A 323 -8.30 8.51 -9.42
N PHE A 324 -9.43 8.09 -8.86
CA PHE A 324 -10.50 8.95 -8.34
C PHE A 324 -10.37 9.10 -6.83
N TYR A 325 -10.21 8.01 -6.08
CA TYR A 325 -10.09 8.03 -4.62
C TYR A 325 -9.34 6.80 -4.08
N GLY A 326 -8.54 6.98 -3.02
CA GLY A 326 -7.91 5.90 -2.26
C GLY A 326 -6.52 5.48 -2.72
N SER A 327 -5.93 6.17 -3.70
CA SER A 327 -4.53 5.93 -4.08
C SER A 327 -3.60 6.34 -2.94
N ASN A 328 -2.54 5.56 -2.67
CA ASN A 328 -1.64 5.75 -1.53
C ASN A 328 -2.36 5.79 -0.17
N SER A 329 -3.42 4.99 0.03
CA SER A 329 -4.24 5.03 1.25
C SER A 329 -4.49 3.64 1.80
N TYR A 330 -4.39 3.46 3.12
CA TYR A 330 -4.83 2.23 3.76
C TYR A 330 -6.35 2.16 3.95
N PHE A 331 -7.00 3.32 4.08
CA PHE A 331 -8.44 3.45 4.29
C PHE A 331 -9.15 4.06 3.06
N PRO A 332 -10.35 3.58 2.72
CA PRO A 332 -10.93 2.31 3.18
C PRO A 332 -10.14 1.12 2.61
N THR A 333 -10.00 0.05 3.39
CA THR A 333 -9.32 -1.20 2.99
C THR A 333 -9.86 -1.75 1.66
N SER A 334 -11.18 -1.70 1.47
CA SER A 334 -11.88 -1.98 0.22
C SER A 334 -13.14 -1.15 0.10
N PHE A 335 -13.53 -0.72 -1.12
CA PHE A 335 -14.70 0.13 -1.35
C PHE A 335 -15.54 -0.34 -2.55
N PHE A 336 -16.60 -1.11 -2.29
CA PHE A 336 -17.39 -1.77 -3.34
C PHE A 336 -18.74 -1.10 -3.61
N ASN A 337 -19.33 -1.47 -4.74
CA ASN A 337 -20.65 -1.02 -5.19
C ASN A 337 -20.77 0.52 -5.19
N ALA A 338 -19.68 1.19 -5.55
CA ALA A 338 -19.62 2.64 -5.60
C ALA A 338 -20.53 3.16 -6.71
N ARG A 339 -21.37 4.15 -6.37
CA ARG A 339 -22.26 4.83 -7.31
C ARG A 339 -22.03 6.34 -7.27
N PRO A 340 -21.98 7.02 -8.43
CA PRO A 340 -21.91 8.47 -8.48
C PRO A 340 -23.19 9.08 -7.92
N ILE A 341 -23.06 10.17 -7.17
CA ILE A 341 -24.21 10.90 -6.64
C ILE A 341 -24.77 11.84 -7.74
N PRO A 342 -26.08 11.78 -8.04
CA PRO A 342 -26.69 12.64 -9.05
C PRO A 342 -26.42 14.13 -8.81
N ASN A 343 -26.11 14.87 -9.87
CA ASN A 343 -25.72 16.30 -9.87
C ASN A 343 -24.43 16.65 -9.10
N HIS A 344 -23.69 15.66 -8.58
CA HIS A 344 -22.45 15.88 -7.80
C HIS A 344 -21.30 15.01 -8.34
N PRO A 345 -20.65 15.39 -9.45
CA PRO A 345 -19.70 14.54 -10.17
C PRO A 345 -18.41 14.22 -9.39
N SER A 346 -18.13 14.92 -8.28
CA SER A 346 -17.00 14.62 -7.40
C SER A 346 -17.36 13.66 -6.26
N CYS A 347 -18.64 13.29 -6.13
CA CYS A 347 -19.17 12.56 -5.00
C CYS A 347 -19.62 11.15 -5.36
N ILE A 348 -19.29 10.19 -4.50
CA ILE A 348 -19.70 8.79 -4.62
C ILE A 348 -20.21 8.26 -3.28
N VAL A 349 -21.11 7.28 -3.34
CA VAL A 349 -21.55 6.48 -2.19
C VAL A 349 -21.23 5.02 -2.45
N GLY A 350 -20.81 4.28 -1.43
CA GLY A 350 -20.42 2.87 -1.58
C GLY A 350 -20.17 2.21 -0.24
N VAL A 351 -19.79 0.93 -0.28
CA VAL A 351 -19.62 0.10 0.91
C VAL A 351 -18.14 -0.11 1.19
N ALA A 352 -17.69 0.41 2.33
CA ALA A 352 -16.37 0.12 2.88
C ALA A 352 -16.38 -1.22 3.61
N THR A 353 -15.48 -2.12 3.21
CA THR A 353 -15.31 -3.44 3.78
C THR A 353 -13.83 -3.83 3.83
N GLY A 354 -13.55 -5.06 4.25
CA GLY A 354 -12.22 -5.63 4.38
C GLY A 354 -11.83 -6.60 3.26
N HIS A 355 -10.54 -6.89 3.04
CA HIS A 355 -10.15 -7.84 1.99
C HIS A 355 -10.52 -9.30 2.35
N HIS A 356 -10.30 -9.72 3.60
CA HIS A 356 -10.72 -11.04 4.10
C HIS A 356 -12.01 -11.03 4.94
N SER A 357 -12.82 -9.97 4.82
CA SER A 357 -14.04 -9.76 5.61
C SER A 357 -15.31 -10.36 4.97
N VAL A 358 -16.48 -10.04 5.51
CA VAL A 358 -17.77 -10.30 4.87
C VAL A 358 -17.80 -9.74 3.45
N SER A 359 -18.27 -10.54 2.50
CA SER A 359 -18.17 -10.20 1.09
C SER A 359 -19.17 -9.09 0.73
N ARG A 360 -18.66 -8.05 0.06
CA ARG A 360 -19.32 -6.85 -0.52
C ARG A 360 -20.21 -6.05 0.44
N SER A 361 -20.33 -6.45 1.70
CA SER A 361 -21.12 -5.80 2.75
C SER A 361 -20.21 -5.16 3.81
N GLY A 362 -20.70 -4.11 4.45
CA GLY A 362 -19.92 -3.37 5.43
C GLY A 362 -20.53 -2.01 5.79
N ARG A 363 -19.66 -1.01 5.99
CA ARG A 363 -20.02 0.37 6.39
C ARG A 363 -20.35 1.19 5.14
N LEU A 364 -21.42 1.99 5.19
CA LEU A 364 -21.78 2.86 4.08
C LEU A 364 -21.04 4.19 4.20
N LEU A 365 -20.21 4.54 3.21
CA LEU A 365 -19.49 5.81 3.16
C LEU A 365 -19.96 6.68 2.01
N VAL A 366 -19.95 7.99 2.26
CA VAL A 366 -20.13 9.04 1.26
C VAL A 366 -18.83 9.82 1.15
N ILE A 367 -18.29 9.90 -0.07
CA ILE A 367 -16.98 10.50 -0.36
C ILE A 367 -17.17 11.69 -1.31
N ASP A 368 -16.49 12.80 -1.05
CA ASP A 368 -16.34 13.95 -1.95
C ASP A 368 -14.85 14.24 -2.21
N THR A 369 -14.40 13.97 -3.43
CA THR A 369 -12.98 14.08 -3.83
C THR A 369 -12.43 15.51 -3.80
N ARG A 370 -13.29 16.53 -3.70
CA ARG A 370 -12.88 17.93 -3.52
C ARG A 370 -12.40 18.21 -2.09
N LYS A 371 -12.78 17.37 -1.12
CA LYS A 371 -12.37 17.50 0.29
C LYS A 371 -11.04 16.78 0.56
N GLY A 372 -10.81 15.69 -0.15
CA GLY A 372 -9.57 14.94 -0.11
C GLY A 372 -9.71 13.66 -0.93
N ARG A 373 -8.57 13.07 -1.31
CA ARG A 373 -8.53 11.83 -2.11
C ARG A 373 -7.80 10.68 -1.42
N GLN A 374 -7.21 10.96 -0.26
CA GLN A 374 -6.40 10.02 0.50
C GLN A 374 -7.06 9.72 1.85
N GLU A 375 -6.86 8.50 2.32
CA GLU A 375 -7.32 8.02 3.62
C GLU A 375 -8.80 8.34 3.89
N ALA A 376 -9.10 9.11 4.93
CA ALA A 376 -10.46 9.55 5.28
C ALA A 376 -10.76 11.00 4.89
N ASP A 377 -9.83 11.71 4.24
CA ASP A 377 -9.93 13.17 4.01
C ASP A 377 -11.12 13.55 3.13
N GLY A 378 -11.52 12.67 2.22
CA GLY A 378 -12.70 12.88 1.37
C GLY A 378 -14.01 12.36 1.96
N VAL A 379 -13.99 11.70 3.13
CA VAL A 379 -15.20 11.08 3.70
C VAL A 379 -16.06 12.14 4.38
N ILE A 380 -17.24 12.38 3.82
CA ILE A 380 -18.18 13.41 4.29
C ILE A 380 -19.35 12.83 5.10
N ALA A 381 -19.54 11.51 5.06
CA ALA A 381 -20.41 10.79 5.97
C ALA A 381 -20.03 9.32 6.03
N GLU A 382 -20.17 8.76 7.22
CA GLU A 382 -20.24 7.33 7.47
C GLU A 382 -21.59 7.06 8.13
N ILE A 383 -22.31 6.04 7.66
CA ILE A 383 -23.64 5.72 8.16
C ILE A 383 -23.60 4.33 8.84
N PRO A 384 -24.09 4.17 10.09
CA PRO A 384 -24.73 5.19 10.94
C PRO A 384 -23.76 5.89 11.90
N TYR A 385 -23.10 6.98 11.50
CA TYR A 385 -22.23 7.82 12.35
C TYR A 385 -22.12 9.25 11.80
N ALA A 386 -23.21 9.79 11.26
CA ALA A 386 -23.24 11.11 10.64
C ALA A 386 -22.71 12.19 11.59
N GLY A 387 -21.84 13.06 11.07
CA GLY A 387 -21.25 14.17 11.82
C GLY A 387 -20.06 13.79 12.72
N LYS A 388 -19.73 12.50 12.86
CA LYS A 388 -18.46 12.09 13.47
C LYS A 388 -17.34 12.17 12.43
N LYS A 389 -16.16 12.61 12.87
CA LYS A 389 -14.94 12.51 12.06
C LYS A 389 -14.60 11.03 11.89
N VAL A 390 -14.38 10.60 10.66
CA VAL A 390 -13.98 9.23 10.34
C VAL A 390 -12.47 9.11 10.54
N GLU A 391 -12.06 8.20 11.39
CA GLU A 391 -10.65 7.89 11.60
C GLU A 391 -10.20 6.78 10.63
N PRO A 392 -9.08 6.97 9.90
CA PRO A 392 -8.62 6.03 8.88
C PRO A 392 -7.93 4.81 9.53
N LEU A 393 -8.76 3.89 10.05
CA LEU A 393 -8.28 2.67 10.69
C LEU A 393 -7.69 1.70 9.66
N VAL A 394 -6.42 1.33 9.86
CA VAL A 394 -5.78 0.25 9.08
C VAL A 394 -6.20 -1.08 9.65
N ARG A 395 -7.17 -1.73 8.98
CA ARG A 395 -7.74 -3.00 9.43
C ARG A 395 -8.24 -3.82 8.26
N ASP A 396 -7.68 -5.02 8.09
CA ASP A 396 -8.08 -5.93 7.02
C ASP A 396 -9.53 -6.40 7.17
N ARG A 397 -10.00 -6.69 8.39
CA ARG A 397 -11.39 -7.15 8.66
C ARG A 397 -12.27 -6.04 9.22
N LEU A 398 -12.21 -4.86 8.59
CA LEU A 398 -12.77 -3.60 9.12
C LEU A 398 -14.23 -3.69 9.62
N PRO A 399 -15.20 -4.28 8.88
CA PRO A 399 -16.60 -4.30 9.31
C PRO A 399 -17.01 -5.56 10.08
N ASP A 400 -16.08 -6.45 10.44
CA ASP A 400 -16.42 -7.68 11.17
C ASP A 400 -17.01 -7.37 12.55
N GLY A 401 -18.18 -7.95 12.85
CA GLY A 401 -18.90 -7.73 14.10
C GLY A 401 -19.55 -6.36 14.24
N VAL A 402 -19.43 -5.48 13.24
CA VAL A 402 -20.06 -4.15 13.20
C VAL A 402 -21.42 -4.28 12.53
N TRP A 403 -22.45 -3.63 13.10
CA TRP A 403 -23.82 -3.62 12.59
C TRP A 403 -24.36 -2.17 12.57
N PRO A 404 -25.28 -1.83 11.65
CA PRO A 404 -25.85 -2.68 10.60
C PRO A 404 -24.88 -2.99 9.45
N GLN A 405 -25.22 -3.98 8.62
CA GLN A 405 -24.48 -4.32 7.40
C GLN A 405 -25.23 -3.78 6.18
N PHE A 406 -24.55 -2.96 5.38
CA PHE A 406 -25.09 -2.38 4.14
C PHE A 406 -24.56 -3.12 2.92
N LEU A 407 -25.39 -3.20 1.89
CA LEU A 407 -25.08 -3.83 0.60
C LEU A 407 -25.72 -3.00 -0.54
N GLN A 408 -24.95 -2.77 -1.61
CA GLN A 408 -25.38 -2.15 -2.88
C GLN A 408 -26.27 -0.89 -2.73
N PRO A 409 -25.68 0.28 -2.41
CA PRO A 409 -26.43 1.53 -2.37
C PRO A 409 -26.77 2.04 -3.78
N PHE A 410 -27.96 2.60 -3.94
CA PHE A 410 -28.38 3.34 -5.12
C PHE A 410 -28.80 4.76 -4.71
N PRO A 411 -28.05 5.81 -5.11
CA PRO A 411 -28.32 7.18 -4.69
C PRO A 411 -29.53 7.77 -5.42
N LEU A 412 -30.41 8.40 -4.65
CA LEU A 412 -31.52 9.21 -5.16
C LEU A 412 -31.11 10.68 -5.29
N ASN A 413 -30.32 11.17 -4.34
CA ASN A 413 -29.60 12.45 -4.33
C ASN A 413 -28.42 12.37 -3.35
N GLU A 414 -27.86 13.51 -2.92
CA GLU A 414 -26.75 13.58 -1.96
C GLU A 414 -27.08 13.14 -0.52
N ASN A 415 -28.37 13.05 -0.18
CA ASN A 415 -28.81 12.76 1.20
C ASN A 415 -29.53 11.43 1.34
N TYR A 416 -30.16 10.89 0.29
CA TYR A 416 -31.05 9.73 0.35
C TYR A 416 -30.61 8.61 -0.60
N PHE A 417 -30.58 7.38 -0.08
CA PHE A 417 -30.08 6.19 -0.75
C PHE A 417 -31.07 5.02 -0.59
N LEU A 418 -31.31 4.27 -1.66
CA LEU A 418 -31.92 2.94 -1.57
C LEU A 418 -30.81 1.93 -1.27
N VAL A 419 -30.99 1.09 -0.25
CA VAL A 419 -29.94 0.17 0.18
C VAL A 419 -30.53 -1.17 0.55
N SER A 420 -29.86 -2.26 0.17
CA SER A 420 -30.11 -3.57 0.77
C SER A 420 -29.38 -3.62 2.11
N MET A 421 -30.08 -3.87 3.20
CA MET A 421 -29.49 -3.74 4.53
C MET A 421 -29.99 -4.85 5.45
N LYS A 422 -29.09 -5.26 6.34
CA LYS A 422 -29.38 -6.18 7.44
C LYS A 422 -29.01 -5.49 8.75
N GLU A 423 -30.00 -5.27 9.63
CA GLU A 423 -29.84 -4.46 10.84
C GLU A 423 -29.04 -5.18 11.93
N SER A 424 -29.24 -6.49 12.11
CA SER A 424 -28.57 -7.34 13.10
C SER A 424 -28.23 -8.73 12.51
N PRO A 425 -27.43 -9.57 13.20
CA PRO A 425 -27.08 -10.91 12.73
C PRO A 425 -28.27 -11.80 12.32
N THR A 426 -29.45 -11.57 12.91
CA THR A 426 -30.66 -12.40 12.72
C THR A 426 -31.78 -11.68 11.95
N SER A 427 -31.59 -10.40 11.57
CA SER A 427 -32.56 -9.67 10.73
C SER A 427 -32.62 -10.22 9.31
N LEU A 428 -33.66 -9.90 8.56
CA LEU A 428 -33.69 -10.18 7.11
C LEU A 428 -32.85 -9.15 6.33
N TRP A 429 -32.40 -9.53 5.13
CA TRP A 429 -31.91 -8.56 4.14
C TRP A 429 -33.09 -7.84 3.50
N GLY A 430 -33.40 -6.64 4.01
CA GLY A 430 -34.53 -5.83 3.56
C GLY A 430 -34.12 -4.71 2.61
N LEU A 431 -35.13 -4.11 1.97
CA LEU A 431 -35.00 -2.86 1.23
C LEU A 431 -35.22 -1.68 2.18
N TYR A 432 -34.26 -0.74 2.25
CA TYR A 432 -34.31 0.42 3.13
C TYR A 432 -34.11 1.73 2.37
N LEU A 433 -34.76 2.78 2.85
CA LEU A 433 -34.38 4.17 2.61
C LEU A 433 -33.38 4.56 3.71
N VAL A 434 -32.14 4.77 3.32
CA VAL A 434 -31.06 5.22 4.22
C VAL A 434 -30.74 6.66 3.89
N ASP A 435 -30.50 7.49 4.91
CA ASP A 435 -30.09 8.88 4.70
C ASP A 435 -28.79 9.26 5.40
N ARG A 436 -28.22 10.39 4.95
CA ARG A 436 -26.98 10.97 5.48
C ARG A 436 -27.12 11.47 6.93
N PHE A 437 -28.34 11.46 7.50
CA PHE A 437 -28.60 11.89 8.87
C PHE A 437 -28.68 10.70 9.85
N ASP A 438 -28.35 9.47 9.41
CA ASP A 438 -28.41 8.20 10.13
C ASP A 438 -29.79 7.51 10.19
N ASN A 439 -30.82 8.02 9.51
CA ASN A 439 -32.09 7.30 9.47
C ASN A 439 -32.02 6.08 8.54
N ARG A 440 -32.64 4.99 8.97
CA ARG A 440 -32.73 3.71 8.25
C ARG A 440 -34.19 3.26 8.25
N THR A 441 -34.95 3.70 7.25
CA THR A 441 -36.40 3.47 7.17
C THR A 441 -36.67 2.25 6.30
N LEU A 442 -37.23 1.20 6.91
CA LEU A 442 -37.62 -0.03 6.22
C LEU A 442 -38.68 0.27 5.16
N ILE A 443 -38.40 -0.14 3.91
CA ILE A 443 -39.34 -0.07 2.79
C ILE A 443 -40.02 -1.43 2.60
N ALA A 444 -39.27 -2.53 2.57
CA ALA A 444 -39.84 -3.86 2.36
C ALA A 444 -38.95 -4.96 2.94
N GLU A 445 -39.56 -5.95 3.57
CA GLU A 445 -38.96 -7.21 4.00
C GLU A 445 -40.01 -8.31 3.94
N GLN A 446 -39.57 -9.55 3.76
CA GLN A 446 -40.44 -10.72 3.72
C GLN A 446 -39.66 -11.95 4.19
N GLU A 447 -40.27 -12.74 5.07
CA GLU A 447 -39.66 -13.98 5.59
C GLU A 447 -39.25 -14.92 4.46
N GLU A 448 -38.22 -15.73 4.70
CA GLU A 448 -37.64 -16.66 3.73
C GLU A 448 -37.03 -15.98 2.48
N THR A 449 -36.96 -14.64 2.44
CA THR A 449 -36.44 -13.90 1.29
C THR A 449 -35.40 -12.84 1.66
N ALA A 450 -34.56 -12.50 0.69
CA ALA A 450 -33.67 -11.34 0.70
C ALA A 450 -34.04 -10.40 -0.47
N TYR A 451 -34.08 -9.10 -0.18
CA TYR A 451 -34.18 -8.05 -1.21
C TYR A 451 -32.79 -7.47 -1.48
N LEU A 452 -32.30 -7.66 -2.70
CA LEU A 452 -30.92 -7.34 -3.10
C LEU A 452 -30.91 -6.37 -4.28
N GLU A 453 -29.79 -5.64 -4.43
CA GLU A 453 -29.48 -4.81 -5.60
C GLU A 453 -30.59 -3.83 -6.00
N PRO A 454 -31.05 -2.95 -5.09
CA PRO A 454 -32.10 -2.02 -5.43
C PRO A 454 -31.65 -0.99 -6.46
N VAL A 455 -32.48 -0.78 -7.48
CA VAL A 455 -32.30 0.29 -8.46
C VAL A 455 -33.61 1.06 -8.65
N LEU A 456 -33.50 2.34 -9.00
CA LEU A 456 -34.66 3.14 -9.35
C LEU A 456 -34.89 3.11 -10.86
N LEU A 457 -36.09 2.71 -11.27
CA LEU A 457 -36.50 2.68 -12.67
C LEU A 457 -37.20 3.99 -13.03
N GLU A 458 -36.39 5.00 -13.37
CA GLU A 458 -36.86 6.30 -13.85
C GLU A 458 -35.97 6.84 -14.96
N ALA A 459 -36.53 7.73 -15.78
CA ALA A 459 -35.75 8.48 -16.75
C ALA A 459 -34.76 9.38 -16.01
N ARG A 460 -33.48 9.23 -16.33
CA ARG A 460 -32.37 10.00 -15.77
C ARG A 460 -31.69 10.80 -16.87
N LYS A 461 -30.95 11.84 -16.48
CA LYS A 461 -30.17 12.63 -17.42
C LYS A 461 -29.14 11.72 -18.10
N GLN A 462 -29.24 11.58 -19.42
CA GLN A 462 -28.24 10.87 -20.20
C GLN A 462 -26.90 11.62 -20.09
N PRO A 463 -25.80 10.93 -19.74
CA PRO A 463 -24.47 11.54 -19.70
C PRO A 463 -24.05 12.13 -21.04
N MET A 464 -23.13 13.08 -21.01
CA MET A 464 -22.54 13.61 -22.25
C MET A 464 -21.76 12.50 -22.98
N VAL A 465 -21.91 12.44 -24.31
CA VAL A 465 -21.06 11.56 -25.14
C VAL A 465 -19.68 12.19 -25.23
N ILE A 466 -18.66 11.48 -24.76
CA ILE A 466 -17.26 11.85 -24.96
C ILE A 466 -16.82 11.27 -26.31
N PRO A 467 -16.39 12.09 -27.28
CA PRO A 467 -15.91 11.58 -28.56
C PRO A 467 -14.71 10.64 -28.35
N ASN A 468 -14.69 9.56 -29.12
CA ASN A 468 -13.57 8.61 -29.10
C ASN A 468 -12.26 9.33 -29.49
N ARG A 469 -11.22 9.13 -28.67
CA ARG A 469 -9.90 9.75 -28.80
C ARG A 469 -8.83 8.77 -29.27
N ILE A 470 -9.18 7.50 -29.49
CA ILE A 470 -8.24 6.48 -29.91
C ILE A 470 -8.04 6.49 -31.43
N ASP A 471 -6.83 6.16 -31.87
CA ASP A 471 -6.49 5.82 -33.25
C ASP A 471 -6.02 4.36 -33.29
N LEU A 472 -6.94 3.45 -33.65
CA LEU A 472 -6.67 2.01 -33.71
C LEU A 472 -5.65 1.61 -34.79
N SER A 473 -5.26 2.53 -35.69
CA SER A 473 -4.16 2.28 -36.63
C SER A 473 -2.79 2.36 -35.96
N LYS A 474 -2.70 2.99 -34.77
CA LYS A 474 -1.48 3.12 -33.97
C LYS A 474 -1.33 1.92 -33.04
N LYS A 475 -0.07 1.61 -32.73
CA LYS A 475 0.30 0.60 -31.70
C LYS A 475 0.94 1.22 -30.47
N THR A 476 0.98 2.55 -30.42
CA THR A 476 1.69 3.33 -29.40
C THR A 476 0.79 4.42 -28.85
N ALA A 477 1.14 4.88 -27.66
CA ALA A 477 0.64 6.09 -27.03
C ALA A 477 1.81 7.05 -26.78
N THR A 478 1.52 8.32 -26.57
CA THR A 478 2.51 9.34 -26.16
C THR A 478 2.34 9.64 -24.69
N VAL A 479 3.43 9.70 -23.94
CA VAL A 479 3.47 10.21 -22.57
C VAL A 479 4.04 11.62 -22.61
N PHE A 480 3.35 12.57 -21.98
CA PHE A 480 3.79 13.95 -21.79
C PHE A 480 3.82 14.31 -20.30
N LEU A 481 5.04 14.46 -19.78
CA LEU A 481 5.33 14.86 -18.42
C LEU A 481 5.80 16.32 -18.42
N GLN A 482 5.09 17.18 -17.70
CA GLN A 482 5.37 18.61 -17.70
C GLN A 482 6.59 19.00 -16.87
N ASP A 483 6.68 18.56 -15.62
CA ASP A 483 7.82 18.78 -14.73
C ASP A 483 7.90 17.62 -13.73
N ILE A 484 8.89 16.72 -13.89
CA ILE A 484 9.07 15.56 -13.00
C ILE A 484 9.19 15.96 -11.52
N TYR A 485 9.62 17.18 -11.21
CA TYR A 485 9.81 17.69 -9.84
C TYR A 485 8.55 18.27 -9.21
N HIS A 486 7.43 18.28 -9.92
CA HIS A 486 6.15 18.68 -9.37
C HIS A 486 5.45 17.47 -8.71
N GLY A 487 4.88 17.65 -7.51
CA GLY A 487 4.24 16.56 -6.76
C GLY A 487 5.15 15.94 -5.69
N ASP A 488 4.58 15.05 -4.88
CA ASP A 488 5.25 14.50 -3.70
C ASP A 488 6.33 13.46 -4.03
N GLY A 489 6.25 12.85 -5.23
CA GLY A 489 7.13 11.74 -5.62
C GLY A 489 8.61 12.11 -5.72
N LEU A 490 8.93 13.37 -5.99
CA LEU A 490 10.30 13.91 -5.99
C LEU A 490 10.42 15.19 -5.14
N LYS A 491 9.55 15.35 -4.15
CA LYS A 491 9.58 16.50 -3.24
C LYS A 491 10.98 16.67 -2.65
N GLU A 492 11.48 17.91 -2.66
CA GLU A 492 12.80 18.32 -2.15
C GLU A 492 14.03 17.74 -2.88
N ILE A 493 13.85 16.87 -3.88
CA ILE A 493 14.95 16.47 -4.76
C ILE A 493 15.37 17.67 -5.62
N PRO A 494 16.66 18.06 -5.66
CA PRO A 494 17.10 19.20 -6.44
C PRO A 494 16.82 19.04 -7.94
N LYS A 495 16.37 20.13 -8.57
CA LYS A 495 16.16 20.18 -10.02
C LYS A 495 17.45 19.88 -10.77
N GLY A 496 17.35 19.09 -11.83
CA GLY A 496 18.47 18.62 -12.63
C GLY A 496 19.15 17.34 -12.11
N THR A 497 18.78 16.82 -10.94
CA THR A 497 19.26 15.51 -10.45
C THR A 497 18.82 14.36 -11.36
N VAL A 498 17.57 14.39 -11.86
CA VAL A 498 17.02 13.38 -12.76
C VAL A 498 17.64 13.59 -14.13
N LYS A 499 18.29 12.56 -14.66
CA LYS A 499 18.90 12.59 -16.00
C LYS A 499 18.07 11.82 -17.02
N LYS A 500 17.50 10.70 -16.58
CA LYS A 500 16.75 9.79 -17.43
C LYS A 500 15.52 9.27 -16.71
N LEU A 501 14.58 8.74 -17.48
CA LEU A 501 13.51 7.89 -16.99
C LEU A 501 13.76 6.47 -17.48
N ARG A 502 13.79 5.50 -16.56
CA ARG A 502 13.68 4.08 -16.90
C ARG A 502 12.22 3.74 -17.09
N ILE A 503 11.90 3.14 -18.23
CA ILE A 503 10.56 2.71 -18.59
C ILE A 503 10.50 1.19 -18.48
N GLY A 504 9.60 0.71 -17.62
CA GLY A 504 9.36 -0.71 -17.42
C GLY A 504 7.90 -1.10 -17.63
N SER A 505 7.67 -2.40 -17.74
CA SER A 505 6.35 -3.02 -17.85
C SER A 505 6.30 -4.26 -16.95
N TYR A 506 5.11 -4.75 -16.68
CA TYR A 506 4.92 -6.01 -15.96
C TYR A 506 4.59 -7.16 -16.93
N ASP A 507 4.96 -8.38 -16.56
CA ASP A 507 4.38 -9.62 -17.09
C ASP A 507 3.47 -10.23 -16.01
N PHE A 508 2.24 -9.71 -15.98
CA PHE A 508 1.22 -10.07 -15.00
C PHE A 508 0.86 -11.55 -15.06
N SER A 509 0.56 -12.10 -13.90
CA SER A 509 0.30 -13.52 -13.67
C SER A 509 -0.80 -14.09 -14.58
N PRO A 510 -0.44 -14.95 -15.57
CA PRO A 510 -1.43 -15.66 -16.36
C PRO A 510 -2.26 -16.61 -15.49
N LEU A 511 -3.46 -17.00 -15.95
CA LEU A 511 -4.30 -17.97 -15.25
C LEU A 511 -3.50 -19.24 -14.91
N ARG A 512 -3.54 -19.65 -13.63
CA ARG A 512 -2.78 -20.76 -13.00
C ARG A 512 -1.26 -20.61 -12.97
N GLN A 513 -0.74 -19.41 -13.26
CA GLN A 513 0.68 -19.08 -13.24
C GLN A 513 0.96 -17.87 -12.35
N GLY A 514 0.24 -17.77 -11.23
CA GLY A 514 0.51 -16.78 -10.18
C GLY A 514 1.60 -17.26 -9.23
N GLY A 515 1.98 -16.41 -8.28
CA GLY A 515 3.07 -16.70 -7.39
C GLY A 515 2.98 -15.91 -6.11
N LEU A 516 3.35 -16.59 -5.03
CA LEU A 516 3.43 -16.07 -3.68
C LEU A 516 4.91 -15.85 -3.32
N LEU A 517 5.21 -15.59 -2.04
CA LEU A 517 6.58 -15.41 -1.56
C LEU A 517 7.49 -16.57 -2.02
N GLY A 518 8.63 -16.25 -2.63
CA GLY A 518 9.57 -17.25 -3.15
C GLY A 518 9.30 -17.73 -4.58
N THR A 519 8.33 -17.16 -5.32
CA THR A 519 8.09 -17.51 -6.73
C THR A 519 8.96 -16.72 -7.70
N ILE A 520 8.88 -15.38 -7.72
CA ILE A 520 9.69 -14.53 -8.63
C ILE A 520 11.05 -14.18 -8.00
N GLY A 521 11.06 -13.99 -6.68
CA GLY A 521 12.23 -13.75 -5.84
C GLY A 521 11.91 -14.09 -4.38
N MET A 522 12.90 -14.03 -3.49
CA MET A 522 12.77 -14.49 -2.10
C MET A 522 11.67 -13.74 -1.32
N ASP A 523 11.77 -12.41 -1.34
CA ASP A 523 10.77 -11.41 -0.90
C ASP A 523 10.76 -10.33 -1.98
N GLY A 524 10.73 -10.80 -3.24
CA GLY A 524 10.83 -9.98 -4.44
C GLY A 524 9.46 -9.57 -4.96
N PRO A 525 9.35 -9.04 -6.19
CA PRO A 525 8.08 -8.53 -6.70
C PRO A 525 7.04 -9.64 -6.92
N TRP A 526 5.76 -9.24 -6.93
CA TRP A 526 4.62 -10.10 -7.26
C TRP A 526 4.65 -10.66 -8.69
N ASP A 527 5.14 -9.86 -9.64
CA ASP A 527 5.22 -10.21 -11.05
C ASP A 527 6.61 -9.97 -11.62
N VAL A 528 6.89 -10.62 -12.75
CA VAL A 528 8.12 -10.39 -13.51
C VAL A 528 8.13 -8.96 -14.02
N LYS A 529 9.16 -8.19 -13.64
CA LYS A 529 9.39 -6.85 -14.17
C LYS A 529 10.18 -6.90 -15.46
N ARG A 530 9.71 -6.18 -16.48
CA ARG A 530 10.32 -6.05 -17.80
C ARG A 530 10.94 -4.68 -17.95
N ILE A 531 12.09 -4.62 -18.60
CA ILE A 531 12.74 -3.37 -18.98
C ILE A 531 12.48 -3.08 -20.45
N LEU A 532 11.81 -1.95 -20.72
CA LEU A 532 11.58 -1.48 -22.09
C LEU A 532 12.77 -0.64 -22.57
N GLY A 533 13.32 0.19 -21.68
CA GLY A 533 14.48 1.02 -21.97
C GLY A 533 14.48 2.34 -21.22
N GLU A 534 15.12 3.34 -21.79
CA GLU A 534 15.31 4.66 -21.17
C GLU A 534 15.00 5.82 -22.13
N VAL A 535 14.60 6.95 -21.56
CA VAL A 535 14.41 8.24 -22.25
C VAL A 535 15.07 9.37 -21.46
N ASP A 536 15.45 10.46 -22.12
CA ASP A 536 16.05 11.61 -21.44
C ASP A 536 15.00 12.53 -20.82
N VAL A 537 15.38 13.20 -19.73
CA VAL A 537 14.63 14.31 -19.14
C VAL A 537 15.30 15.62 -19.54
N GLU A 538 14.49 16.58 -19.97
CA GLU A 538 14.96 17.91 -20.35
C GLU A 538 15.40 18.72 -19.12
N GLU A 539 16.20 19.76 -19.34
CA GLU A 539 16.72 20.62 -18.25
C GLU A 539 15.63 21.28 -17.40
N ASP A 540 14.44 21.53 -17.98
CA ASP A 540 13.29 22.10 -17.28
C ASP A 540 12.46 21.06 -16.51
N GLY A 541 12.90 19.79 -16.49
CA GLY A 541 12.22 18.66 -15.84
C GLY A 541 11.16 17.98 -16.71
N SER A 542 10.93 18.46 -17.94
CA SER A 542 9.91 17.90 -18.84
C SER A 542 10.41 16.68 -19.60
N ALA A 543 9.50 15.79 -19.99
CA ALA A 543 9.81 14.67 -20.88
C ALA A 543 8.60 14.35 -21.78
N MET A 544 8.86 13.95 -23.02
CA MET A 544 7.83 13.49 -23.95
C MET A 544 8.36 12.32 -24.77
N PHE A 545 7.65 11.20 -24.74
CA PHE A 545 8.12 9.95 -25.35
C PHE A 545 6.96 9.01 -25.71
N THR A 546 7.21 8.08 -26.63
CA THR A 546 6.21 7.09 -27.04
C THR A 546 6.36 5.78 -26.28
N ILE A 547 5.25 5.21 -25.83
CA ILE A 547 5.15 3.89 -25.18
C ILE A 547 4.30 2.93 -26.02
N PRO A 548 4.43 1.61 -25.82
CA PRO A 548 3.47 0.65 -26.35
C PRO A 548 2.06 0.95 -25.82
N ALA A 549 1.06 0.97 -26.71
CA ALA A 549 -0.34 1.08 -26.29
C ALA A 549 -0.80 -0.23 -25.62
N ASN A 550 -1.89 -0.17 -24.85
CA ASN A 550 -2.52 -1.35 -24.24
C ASN A 550 -1.56 -2.14 -23.33
N THR A 551 -0.60 -1.45 -22.72
CA THR A 551 0.47 -2.04 -21.91
C THR A 551 0.61 -1.24 -20.63
N ALA A 552 0.67 -1.92 -19.49
CA ALA A 552 0.91 -1.31 -18.18
C ALA A 552 2.38 -0.87 -18.07
N ILE A 553 2.61 0.43 -17.90
CA ILE A 553 3.93 1.05 -17.83
C ILE A 553 4.18 1.65 -16.45
N PHE A 554 5.34 1.36 -15.88
CA PHE A 554 5.87 2.06 -14.72
C PHE A 554 7.12 2.87 -15.10
N ILE A 555 7.35 3.96 -14.36
CA ILE A 555 8.42 4.93 -14.62
C ILE A 555 9.29 5.07 -13.38
N GLN A 556 10.62 5.05 -13.55
CA GLN A 556 11.58 5.34 -12.48
C GLN A 556 12.48 6.51 -12.89
N PRO A 557 12.45 7.66 -12.18
CA PRO A 557 13.39 8.75 -12.41
C PRO A 557 14.79 8.35 -11.92
N LEU A 558 15.78 8.41 -12.82
CA LEU A 558 17.16 7.99 -12.56
C LEU A 558 18.08 9.20 -12.36
N ASP A 559 19.01 9.07 -11.43
CA ASP A 559 20.14 9.99 -11.29
C ASP A 559 21.24 9.73 -12.35
N GLU A 560 22.35 10.46 -12.25
CA GLU A 560 23.48 10.34 -13.19
C GLU A 560 24.21 8.99 -13.14
N GLU A 561 24.06 8.24 -12.05
CA GLU A 561 24.64 6.89 -11.88
C GLU A 561 23.67 5.79 -12.35
N GLY A 562 22.46 6.15 -12.79
CA GLY A 562 21.42 5.21 -13.24
C GLY A 562 20.61 4.59 -12.09
N LYS A 563 20.58 5.22 -10.91
CA LYS A 563 19.86 4.73 -9.71
C LYS A 563 18.51 5.42 -9.58
N ALA A 564 17.46 4.67 -9.26
CA ALA A 564 16.12 5.23 -9.13
C ALA A 564 15.98 6.09 -7.87
N LEU A 565 15.59 7.36 -8.05
CA LEU A 565 15.30 8.30 -6.97
C LEU A 565 13.91 8.09 -6.35
N GLN A 566 13.00 7.51 -7.11
CA GLN A 566 11.66 7.15 -6.67
C GLN A 566 11.19 5.91 -7.46
N LEU A 567 10.35 5.09 -6.83
CA LEU A 567 9.75 3.92 -7.46
C LEU A 567 8.27 4.17 -7.71
N MET A 568 7.82 4.09 -8.97
CA MET A 568 6.39 4.02 -9.27
C MET A 568 5.88 2.62 -8.92
N ARG A 569 5.18 2.51 -7.79
CA ARG A 569 4.57 1.26 -7.28
C ARG A 569 3.11 1.13 -7.70
N SER A 570 2.90 1.34 -9.00
CA SER A 570 1.64 1.29 -9.76
C SER A 570 2.00 1.43 -11.25
N TRP A 571 1.03 1.58 -12.14
CA TRP A 571 1.26 1.80 -13.57
C TRP A 571 0.25 2.76 -14.19
N LEU A 572 0.64 3.29 -15.36
CA LEU A 572 -0.25 3.93 -16.32
C LEU A 572 -0.43 3.03 -17.55
N THR A 573 -1.52 3.22 -18.27
CA THR A 573 -1.80 2.51 -19.52
C THR A 573 -2.28 3.52 -20.55
N GLY A 574 -1.55 3.64 -21.67
CA GLY A 574 -1.97 4.47 -22.80
C GLY A 574 -2.76 3.66 -23.84
N MET A 575 -3.86 4.20 -24.33
CA MET A 575 -4.61 3.63 -25.46
C MET A 575 -3.98 3.99 -26.82
N PRO A 576 -4.30 3.28 -27.91
CA PRO A 576 -3.77 3.57 -29.23
C PRO A 576 -3.98 5.03 -29.65
N GLY A 577 -2.88 5.75 -29.93
CA GLY A 577 -2.91 7.16 -30.33
C GLY A 577 -3.16 8.17 -29.21
N GLU A 578 -3.36 7.71 -27.96
CA GLU A 578 -3.58 8.59 -26.82
C GLU A 578 -2.34 9.41 -26.48
N THR A 579 -2.54 10.63 -25.98
CA THR A 579 -1.52 11.36 -25.23
C THR A 579 -1.88 11.33 -23.74
N VAL A 580 -1.16 10.51 -22.98
CA VAL A 580 -1.24 10.44 -21.52
C VAL A 580 -0.42 11.59 -20.95
N SER A 581 -1.02 12.44 -20.13
CA SER A 581 -0.33 13.62 -19.57
C SER A 581 -0.40 13.68 -18.05
N CYS A 582 0.71 14.05 -17.43
CA CYS A 582 0.82 14.35 -16.00
C CYS A 582 1.57 15.66 -15.77
N ILE A 583 1.23 16.34 -14.67
CA ILE A 583 1.91 17.57 -14.26
C ILE A 583 3.31 17.21 -13.73
N GLY A 584 3.39 16.18 -12.87
CA GLY A 584 4.65 15.74 -12.29
C GLY A 584 4.60 14.34 -11.68
N CYS A 585 5.54 14.03 -10.79
CA CYS A 585 5.61 12.73 -10.13
C CYS A 585 4.63 12.67 -8.94
N HIS A 586 3.48 12.02 -9.14
CA HIS A 586 2.38 11.93 -8.17
C HIS A 586 1.87 13.31 -7.70
N GLU A 587 1.48 14.17 -8.64
CA GLU A 587 0.79 15.43 -8.31
C GLU A 587 -0.56 15.17 -7.60
N ASP A 588 -0.96 16.10 -6.72
CA ASP A 588 -2.34 16.14 -6.23
C ASP A 588 -3.28 16.38 -7.43
N LYS A 589 -4.25 15.49 -7.63
CA LYS A 589 -5.24 15.56 -8.71
C LYS A 589 -6.22 16.74 -8.59
N ASN A 590 -6.21 17.45 -7.48
CA ASN A 590 -6.90 18.73 -7.32
C ASN A 590 -6.05 19.93 -7.79
N THR A 591 -4.79 19.70 -8.19
CA THR A 591 -3.89 20.72 -8.74
C THR A 591 -4.27 21.06 -10.18
N ILE A 592 -4.27 22.36 -10.49
CA ILE A 592 -4.52 22.86 -11.85
C ILE A 592 -3.19 22.83 -12.63
N PRO A 593 -3.14 22.24 -13.84
CA PRO A 593 -1.96 22.29 -14.70
C PRO A 593 -1.54 23.74 -15.00
N ILE A 594 -0.25 24.01 -14.95
CA ILE A 594 0.29 25.33 -15.28
C ILE A 594 0.40 25.42 -16.81
N PRO A 595 -0.27 26.35 -17.51
CA PRO A 595 -0.13 26.46 -18.96
C PRO A 595 1.26 27.02 -19.32
N LYS A 596 2.23 26.13 -19.55
CA LYS A 596 3.61 26.46 -19.92
C LYS A 596 4.06 25.58 -21.09
N MET A 597 4.62 26.21 -22.12
CA MET A 597 5.38 25.53 -23.18
C MET A 597 6.71 25.03 -22.63
N THR A 598 6.81 23.73 -22.38
CA THR A 598 8.04 23.07 -21.90
C THR A 598 9.01 22.81 -23.05
N ILE A 599 10.26 22.48 -22.73
CA ILE A 599 11.26 22.09 -23.73
C ILE A 599 10.77 20.85 -24.50
N ALA A 600 10.28 19.82 -23.79
CA ALA A 600 9.81 18.59 -24.41
C ALA A 600 8.63 18.82 -25.37
N SER A 601 7.71 19.73 -25.06
CA SER A 601 6.55 20.04 -25.92
C SER A 601 6.90 20.67 -27.27
N LYS A 602 8.14 21.14 -27.46
CA LYS A 602 8.63 21.75 -28.71
C LYS A 602 9.40 20.77 -29.60
N LYS A 603 9.56 19.53 -29.15
CA LYS A 603 10.29 18.47 -29.84
C LYS A 603 9.33 17.35 -30.22
N GLU A 604 9.74 16.50 -31.15
CA GLU A 604 9.04 15.25 -31.38
C GLU A 604 9.19 14.31 -30.17
N PRO A 605 8.17 13.50 -29.83
CA PRO A 605 8.27 12.51 -28.76
C PRO A 605 9.45 11.56 -28.98
N GLN A 606 10.26 11.37 -27.93
CA GLN A 606 11.40 10.46 -27.95
C GLN A 606 10.94 9.01 -28.13
N GLN A 607 11.73 8.22 -28.86
CA GLN A 607 11.61 6.76 -28.86
C GLN A 607 12.38 6.19 -27.66
N ILE A 608 11.85 5.13 -27.05
CA ILE A 608 12.51 4.44 -25.95
C ILE A 608 13.82 3.83 -26.46
N ARG A 609 14.94 4.20 -25.84
CA ARG A 609 16.24 3.62 -26.16
C ARG A 609 16.44 2.31 -25.44
N LYS A 610 16.93 1.31 -26.18
CA LYS A 610 17.26 -0.03 -25.69
C LYS A 610 18.25 0.02 -24.52
N TRP A 611 17.97 -0.74 -23.47
CA TRP A 611 18.85 -0.89 -22.30
C TRP A 611 19.68 -2.17 -22.42
N TYR A 612 20.93 -2.01 -22.88
CA TYR A 612 21.90 -3.10 -23.09
C TYR A 612 21.36 -4.30 -23.90
N GLY A 613 20.46 -4.06 -24.85
CA GLY A 613 19.86 -5.12 -25.68
C GLY A 613 18.36 -4.92 -25.92
N GLU A 614 17.71 -5.92 -26.49
CA GLU A 614 16.27 -5.91 -26.71
C GLU A 614 15.47 -5.92 -25.39
N GLU A 615 14.21 -5.51 -25.47
CA GLU A 615 13.24 -5.60 -24.37
C GLU A 615 13.12 -7.03 -23.83
N ARG A 616 13.11 -7.17 -22.51
CA ARG A 616 13.08 -8.45 -21.82
C ARG A 616 12.64 -8.35 -20.36
N GLY A 617 12.27 -9.47 -19.75
CA GLY A 617 12.12 -9.54 -18.31
C GLY A 617 13.48 -9.51 -17.60
N PHE A 618 13.54 -8.90 -16.42
CA PHE A 618 14.78 -8.75 -15.67
C PHE A 618 15.11 -10.04 -14.91
N SER A 619 16.22 -10.68 -15.27
CA SER A 619 16.65 -11.94 -14.65
C SER A 619 17.99 -11.79 -13.94
N TYR A 620 18.05 -12.23 -12.68
CA TYR A 620 19.30 -12.25 -11.90
C TYR A 620 20.40 -13.02 -12.62
N ARG A 621 20.08 -14.18 -13.20
CA ARG A 621 21.05 -15.04 -13.88
C ARG A 621 21.66 -14.40 -15.13
N HIS A 622 20.94 -13.48 -15.77
CA HIS A 622 21.35 -12.86 -17.03
C HIS A 622 21.97 -11.49 -16.81
N GLU A 623 21.52 -10.75 -15.78
CA GLU A 623 21.94 -9.36 -15.56
C GLU A 623 22.92 -9.21 -14.38
N VAL A 624 22.73 -9.98 -13.29
CA VAL A 624 23.51 -9.81 -12.06
C VAL A 624 24.63 -10.84 -11.93
N GLN A 625 24.34 -12.12 -12.17
CA GLN A 625 25.36 -13.17 -12.04
C GLN A 625 26.61 -12.91 -12.90
N PRO A 626 26.52 -12.42 -14.16
CA PRO A 626 27.70 -12.06 -14.95
C PRO A 626 28.57 -10.97 -14.31
N VAL A 627 27.96 -10.01 -13.60
CA VAL A 627 28.69 -8.97 -12.86
C VAL A 627 29.49 -9.61 -11.71
N LEU A 628 28.88 -10.54 -10.98
CA LEU A 628 29.54 -11.25 -9.89
C LEU A 628 30.66 -12.17 -10.41
N ASP A 629 30.43 -12.85 -11.52
CA ASP A 629 31.42 -13.74 -12.14
C ASP A 629 32.66 -12.95 -12.61
N LYS A 630 32.47 -11.70 -13.06
CA LYS A 630 33.58 -10.82 -13.42
C LYS A 630 34.29 -10.24 -12.20
N TYR A 631 33.56 -9.75 -11.20
CA TYR A 631 34.16 -8.86 -10.18
C TYR A 631 34.25 -9.45 -8.76
N CYS A 632 33.54 -10.53 -8.46
CA CYS A 632 33.36 -11.02 -7.09
C CYS A 632 33.87 -12.45 -6.86
N ILE A 633 33.67 -13.36 -7.83
CA ILE A 633 33.92 -14.80 -7.59
C ILE A 633 35.39 -15.16 -7.35
N CYS A 634 36.35 -14.29 -7.67
CA CYS A 634 37.76 -14.51 -7.26
C CYS A 634 37.92 -14.74 -5.76
N CYS A 635 37.03 -14.15 -4.94
CA CYS A 635 37.07 -14.23 -3.49
C CYS A 635 35.82 -14.91 -2.88
N HIS A 636 34.75 -15.05 -3.66
CA HIS A 636 33.43 -15.53 -3.22
C HIS A 636 32.99 -16.84 -3.90
N ASN A 637 33.91 -17.80 -4.07
CA ASN A 637 33.65 -19.08 -4.76
C ASN A 637 33.84 -20.33 -3.86
N GLN A 638 34.09 -20.16 -2.56
CA GLN A 638 34.26 -21.27 -1.62
C GLN A 638 33.03 -21.39 -0.71
N GLU A 639 32.47 -22.59 -0.62
CA GLU A 639 31.36 -22.87 0.29
C GLU A 639 31.82 -22.90 1.76
N ASN A 640 30.86 -22.73 2.68
CA ASN A 640 31.04 -22.91 4.12
C ASN A 640 32.11 -21.99 4.75
N ARG A 641 32.35 -20.83 4.14
CA ARG A 641 33.13 -19.75 4.73
C ARG A 641 32.22 -18.88 5.61
N PRO A 642 32.35 -18.91 6.94
CA PRO A 642 31.49 -18.07 7.80
C PRO A 642 31.75 -16.58 7.60
N ASP A 643 32.91 -16.21 7.07
CA ASP A 643 33.33 -14.84 6.81
C ASP A 643 32.95 -14.31 5.42
N LYS A 644 32.51 -15.16 4.47
CA LYS A 644 32.24 -14.76 3.08
C LYS A 644 31.05 -15.51 2.46
N PRO A 645 30.08 -14.80 1.87
CA PRO A 645 29.01 -15.46 1.12
C PRO A 645 29.54 -16.15 -0.15
N TYR A 646 28.93 -17.27 -0.52
CA TYR A 646 29.15 -17.94 -1.80
C TYR A 646 28.33 -17.24 -2.89
N LEU A 647 28.98 -16.72 -3.93
CA LEU A 647 28.36 -15.90 -4.97
C LEU A 647 28.54 -16.47 -6.39
N LYS A 648 29.11 -17.66 -6.54
CA LYS A 648 29.20 -18.32 -7.84
C LYS A 648 27.83 -18.91 -8.23
N GLY A 649 27.39 -18.68 -9.46
CA GLY A 649 26.05 -19.05 -9.94
C GLY A 649 25.87 -20.52 -10.33
N ASP A 650 26.78 -21.41 -9.93
CA ASP A 650 26.83 -22.81 -10.35
C ASP A 650 26.06 -23.78 -9.43
N LYS A 651 25.45 -23.27 -8.35
CA LYS A 651 24.71 -24.07 -7.37
C LYS A 651 23.30 -23.53 -7.16
N TRP A 652 22.35 -24.45 -7.08
CA TRP A 652 20.95 -24.19 -6.77
C TRP A 652 20.68 -24.53 -5.31
N ILE A 653 19.74 -23.82 -4.69
CA ILE A 653 19.22 -24.24 -3.38
C ILE A 653 18.36 -25.50 -3.57
N THR A 654 18.41 -26.41 -2.60
CA THR A 654 17.71 -27.70 -2.65
C THR A 654 16.86 -27.95 -1.41
N ASP A 655 16.89 -27.03 -0.45
CA ASP A 655 16.29 -27.14 0.87
C ASP A 655 15.34 -25.97 1.18
N TRP A 656 14.77 -25.34 0.13
CA TRP A 656 13.81 -24.25 0.28
C TRP A 656 12.62 -24.69 1.12
N THR A 657 12.38 -23.95 2.19
CA THR A 657 11.17 -24.03 3.00
C THR A 657 10.90 -22.63 3.56
N SER A 658 9.65 -22.33 3.89
CA SER A 658 9.30 -21.10 4.59
C SER A 658 8.17 -21.35 5.57
N ARG A 659 8.14 -20.60 6.67
CA ARG A 659 7.05 -20.58 7.64
C ARG A 659 6.19 -19.31 7.54
N ILE A 660 6.61 -18.35 6.71
CA ILE A 660 5.81 -17.17 6.38
C ILE A 660 4.53 -17.64 5.66
N SER A 661 3.39 -17.02 6.01
CA SER A 661 2.11 -17.25 5.33
C SER A 661 2.24 -16.87 3.85
N GLY A 662 1.40 -17.40 2.98
CA GLY A 662 1.46 -17.09 1.55
C GLY A 662 2.86 -17.28 0.96
N ARG A 663 3.50 -18.42 1.27
CA ARG A 663 4.67 -18.92 0.55
C ARG A 663 4.25 -19.74 -0.65
N ALA A 664 5.07 -19.73 -1.68
CA ALA A 664 4.96 -20.66 -2.79
C ALA A 664 5.16 -22.11 -2.32
N GLY A 665 4.42 -23.05 -2.93
CA GLY A 665 4.63 -24.48 -2.73
C GLY A 665 6.01 -24.92 -3.24
N GLU A 666 6.55 -26.02 -2.71
CA GLU A 666 7.90 -26.51 -3.06
C GLU A 666 8.07 -26.86 -4.54
N ASP A 667 6.97 -27.15 -5.25
CA ASP A 667 7.00 -27.51 -6.68
C ASP A 667 7.50 -26.37 -7.58
N TYR A 668 7.23 -25.11 -7.21
CA TYR A 668 7.53 -23.90 -8.00
C TYR A 668 8.13 -22.75 -7.17
N GLY A 669 8.20 -22.87 -5.85
CA GLY A 669 8.85 -21.92 -4.95
C GLY A 669 10.31 -22.26 -4.68
N GLY A 670 11.16 -21.24 -4.52
CA GLY A 670 12.54 -21.42 -4.08
C GLY A 670 13.50 -21.95 -5.14
N HIS A 671 13.15 -21.88 -6.43
CA HIS A 671 14.05 -22.29 -7.51
C HIS A 671 15.08 -21.21 -7.80
N PHE A 672 16.02 -21.04 -6.86
CA PHE A 672 17.02 -19.99 -6.90
C PHE A 672 18.45 -20.54 -6.81
N THR A 673 19.42 -19.79 -7.35
CA THR A 673 20.84 -20.10 -7.09
C THR A 673 21.22 -19.75 -5.65
N LEU A 674 22.21 -20.46 -5.09
CA LEU A 674 22.81 -20.14 -3.80
C LEU A 674 23.44 -18.73 -3.80
N SER A 675 23.99 -18.30 -4.94
CA SER A 675 24.47 -16.93 -5.17
C SER A 675 23.39 -15.89 -4.88
N TYR A 676 22.23 -16.01 -5.52
CA TYR A 676 21.08 -15.13 -5.28
C TYR A 676 20.67 -15.13 -3.80
N ALA A 677 20.47 -16.32 -3.22
CA ALA A 677 20.03 -16.51 -1.83
C ALA A 677 21.00 -15.91 -0.78
N ASN A 678 22.27 -15.72 -1.15
CA ASN A 678 23.26 -15.06 -0.30
C ASN A 678 23.35 -13.56 -0.56
N LEU A 679 23.21 -13.11 -1.80
CA LEU A 679 23.38 -11.70 -2.16
C LEU A 679 22.19 -10.83 -1.77
N HIS A 680 20.96 -11.33 -1.98
CA HIS A 680 19.74 -10.53 -1.73
C HIS A 680 19.59 -10.06 -0.28
N ARG A 681 20.27 -10.75 0.66
CA ARG A 681 20.33 -10.41 2.09
C ARG A 681 20.88 -9.03 2.35
N TYR A 682 21.76 -8.56 1.48
CA TYR A 682 22.42 -7.27 1.60
C TYR A 682 21.65 -6.16 0.91
N VAL A 683 20.39 -6.39 0.49
CA VAL A 683 19.53 -5.44 -0.25
C VAL A 683 18.44 -4.86 0.65
N ARG A 684 18.34 -3.52 0.71
CA ARG A 684 17.16 -2.83 1.25
C ARG A 684 16.19 -2.60 0.09
N ARG A 685 14.95 -3.05 0.26
CA ARG A 685 13.92 -3.02 -0.78
C ARG A 685 12.52 -2.98 -0.14
N PRO A 686 11.49 -2.52 -0.86
CA PRO A 686 10.12 -2.71 -0.39
C PRO A 686 9.73 -4.19 -0.49
N GLY A 687 9.37 -4.84 0.62
CA GLY A 687 8.76 -6.18 0.58
C GLY A 687 7.40 -6.19 -0.14
N ILE A 688 6.85 -7.40 -0.38
CA ILE A 688 5.53 -7.58 -1.03
C ILE A 688 4.35 -6.97 -0.26
N GLU A 689 4.55 -6.63 1.02
CA GLU A 689 3.59 -5.94 1.90
C GLU A 689 4.17 -4.62 2.47
N SER A 690 5.05 -3.95 1.72
CA SER A 690 5.65 -2.67 2.15
C SER A 690 4.62 -1.54 2.32
N ASP A 691 5.00 -0.43 2.98
CA ASP A 691 4.08 0.70 3.26
C ASP A 691 3.28 1.13 2.02
N MET A 692 1.96 1.26 2.14
CA MET A 692 1.07 1.67 1.03
C MET A 692 1.16 3.18 0.76
N HIS A 693 1.60 3.99 1.72
CA HIS A 693 1.85 5.40 1.48
C HIS A 693 2.95 5.60 0.46
N MET A 694 2.96 6.76 -0.18
CA MET A 694 4.08 7.13 -1.03
C MET A 694 5.36 7.15 -0.19
N LEU A 695 6.39 6.46 -0.69
CA LEU A 695 7.69 6.40 -0.04
C LEU A 695 8.34 7.77 -0.10
N VAL A 696 9.06 8.12 0.97
CA VAL A 696 9.95 9.28 0.97
C VAL A 696 10.91 9.13 -0.22
N PRO A 697 11.16 10.18 -1.02
CA PRO A 697 12.11 10.09 -2.11
C PRO A 697 13.44 9.50 -1.62
N MET A 698 13.94 8.53 -2.37
CA MET A 698 15.13 7.74 -2.06
C MET A 698 15.06 6.77 -0.85
N ASP A 699 13.93 6.52 -0.19
CA ASP A 699 13.84 5.66 1.04
C ASP A 699 14.36 4.22 0.85
N VAL A 700 14.21 3.68 -0.37
CA VAL A 700 14.70 2.36 -0.80
C VAL A 700 15.73 2.46 -1.94
N HIS A 701 16.43 3.59 -2.03
CA HIS A 701 17.44 3.85 -3.05
C HIS A 701 18.62 2.88 -2.94
N ALA A 702 19.25 2.57 -4.08
CA ALA A 702 20.39 1.66 -4.15
C ALA A 702 21.52 2.03 -3.15
N ASP A 703 21.85 3.30 -2.96
CA ASP A 703 22.88 3.74 -1.97
C ASP A 703 22.48 3.52 -0.50
N GLN A 704 21.21 3.26 -0.18
CA GLN A 704 20.78 2.91 1.19
C GLN A 704 20.98 1.43 1.49
N THR A 705 21.33 0.65 0.48
CA THR A 705 21.57 -0.78 0.59
C THR A 705 23.00 -1.08 1.06
N GLU A 706 23.17 -2.02 1.99
CA GLU A 706 24.49 -2.43 2.49
C GLU A 706 25.44 -2.88 1.35
N LEU A 707 24.92 -3.62 0.36
CA LEU A 707 25.69 -4.04 -0.81
C LEU A 707 26.36 -2.85 -1.53
N MET A 708 25.60 -1.80 -1.85
CA MET A 708 26.14 -0.64 -2.56
C MET A 708 27.08 0.18 -1.68
N GLN A 709 26.80 0.27 -0.38
CA GLN A 709 27.69 0.95 0.56
C GLN A 709 29.05 0.26 0.67
N ILE A 710 29.08 -1.08 0.71
CA ILE A 710 30.32 -1.87 0.70
C ILE A 710 31.13 -1.56 -0.58
N LEU A 711 30.46 -1.55 -1.73
CA LEU A 711 31.10 -1.29 -3.02
C LEU A 711 31.65 0.15 -3.11
N GLN A 712 30.89 1.15 -2.65
CA GLN A 712 31.27 2.56 -2.68
C GLN A 712 32.38 2.91 -1.68
N LYS A 713 32.35 2.34 -0.48
CA LYS A 713 33.39 2.53 0.56
C LYS A 713 34.73 1.91 0.14
N GLY A 714 34.69 0.96 -0.81
CA GLY A 714 35.84 0.24 -1.32
C GLY A 714 35.94 -1.16 -0.72
N HIS A 715 35.68 -2.17 -1.56
CA HIS A 715 35.75 -3.58 -1.16
C HIS A 715 36.97 -4.26 -1.82
N TYR A 716 38.08 -4.34 -1.09
CA TYR A 716 39.35 -4.90 -1.58
C TYR A 716 39.79 -4.36 -2.96
N ASN A 717 39.55 -3.07 -3.21
CA ASN A 717 39.90 -2.37 -4.46
C ASN A 717 39.21 -2.94 -5.72
N VAL A 718 38.08 -3.63 -5.56
CA VAL A 718 37.18 -3.96 -6.69
C VAL A 718 36.64 -2.67 -7.28
N LYS A 719 36.70 -2.55 -8.61
CA LYS A 719 36.16 -1.41 -9.36
C LYS A 719 35.19 -1.93 -10.41
N LEU A 720 33.92 -1.56 -10.26
CA LEU A 720 32.88 -1.88 -11.22
C LEU A 720 32.91 -0.86 -12.37
N ASP A 721 32.61 -1.33 -13.59
CA ASP A 721 32.30 -0.44 -14.71
C ASP A 721 30.87 0.11 -14.56
N GLN A 722 30.53 1.13 -15.36
CA GLN A 722 29.23 1.79 -15.29
C GLN A 722 28.07 0.82 -15.57
N GLU A 723 28.22 -0.09 -16.55
CA GLU A 723 27.20 -1.09 -16.86
C GLU A 723 26.92 -2.03 -15.68
N ALA A 724 27.97 -2.47 -14.98
CA ALA A 724 27.81 -3.28 -13.77
C ALA A 724 27.08 -2.52 -12.65
N ILE A 725 27.38 -1.23 -12.46
CA ILE A 725 26.68 -0.38 -11.48
C ILE A 725 25.20 -0.24 -11.86
N GLU A 726 24.90 0.03 -13.13
CA GLU A 726 23.52 0.17 -13.61
C GLU A 726 22.73 -1.13 -13.51
N LYS A 727 23.33 -2.29 -13.82
CA LYS A 727 22.68 -3.60 -13.68
C LYS A 727 22.38 -3.95 -12.23
N LEU A 728 23.32 -3.71 -11.31
CA LEU A 728 23.09 -3.93 -9.88
C LEU A 728 22.04 -2.96 -9.33
N SER A 729 22.08 -1.70 -9.73
CA SER A 729 21.11 -0.69 -9.32
C SER A 729 19.71 -1.04 -9.84
N CYS A 730 19.59 -1.39 -11.12
CA CYS A 730 18.33 -1.82 -11.71
C CYS A 730 17.76 -3.08 -11.03
N TRP A 731 18.61 -4.03 -10.63
CA TRP A 731 18.17 -5.20 -9.86
C TRP A 731 17.56 -4.80 -8.51
N ILE A 732 18.19 -3.88 -7.78
CA ILE A 732 17.66 -3.35 -6.51
C ILE A 732 16.35 -2.58 -6.76
N ASP A 733 16.35 -1.65 -7.72
CA ASP A 733 15.20 -0.82 -8.08
C ASP A 733 13.99 -1.65 -8.56
N PHE A 734 14.23 -2.85 -9.11
CA PHE A 734 13.19 -3.79 -9.54
C PHE A 734 12.71 -4.71 -8.42
N ASN A 735 13.11 -4.46 -7.17
CA ASN A 735 12.78 -5.28 -6.00
C ASN A 735 13.51 -6.65 -5.96
N ALA A 736 14.72 -6.70 -6.51
CA ALA A 736 15.61 -7.85 -6.53
C ALA A 736 14.96 -9.19 -6.99
N PRO A 737 14.33 -9.24 -8.18
CA PRO A 737 13.79 -10.46 -8.75
C PRO A 737 14.90 -11.47 -9.10
N PHE A 738 14.55 -12.76 -9.17
CA PHE A 738 15.43 -13.80 -9.71
C PHE A 738 15.00 -14.21 -11.12
N HIS A 739 13.72 -14.53 -11.30
CA HIS A 739 13.17 -14.98 -12.58
C HIS A 739 12.79 -13.80 -13.47
N GLY A 740 13.25 -13.84 -14.73
CA GLY A 740 12.89 -12.86 -15.76
C GLY A 740 11.86 -13.36 -16.77
N ARG A 741 11.36 -14.59 -16.62
CA ARG A 741 10.28 -15.17 -17.43
C ARG A 741 9.63 -16.33 -16.70
N ARG A 742 8.37 -16.63 -17.02
CA ARG A 742 7.61 -17.69 -16.35
C ARG A 742 8.13 -19.09 -16.69
N SER A 743 8.69 -19.31 -17.88
CA SER A 743 9.25 -20.62 -18.25
C SER A 743 10.48 -21.04 -17.42
N ASP A 744 11.10 -20.13 -16.67
CA ASP A 744 12.22 -20.47 -15.78
C ASP A 744 11.76 -21.07 -14.45
N ILE A 745 10.45 -21.04 -14.15
CA ILE A 745 9.87 -21.56 -12.91
C ILE A 745 9.34 -22.97 -13.21
N PRO A 746 9.92 -24.02 -12.59
CA PRO A 746 9.56 -25.40 -12.90
C PRO A 746 8.16 -25.74 -12.37
N ASN A 747 7.54 -26.75 -13.00
CA ASN A 747 6.29 -27.40 -12.57
C ASN A 747 5.03 -26.52 -12.47
N TYR A 748 4.98 -25.36 -13.13
CA TYR A 748 3.71 -24.65 -13.28
C TYR A 748 2.67 -25.53 -13.99
N PRO A 749 1.50 -25.80 -13.38
CA PRO A 749 0.49 -26.64 -13.98
C PRO A 749 -0.13 -25.95 -15.21
N ASN A 750 -0.57 -26.74 -16.20
CA ASN A 750 -1.38 -26.28 -17.33
C ASN A 750 -0.79 -25.12 -18.15
N THR A 751 0.53 -25.03 -18.25
CA THR A 751 1.22 -23.97 -19.01
C THR A 751 0.81 -23.91 -20.48
N GLU A 752 0.56 -25.07 -21.10
CA GLU A 752 0.05 -25.13 -22.47
C GLU A 752 -1.35 -24.50 -22.61
N GLU A 753 -2.23 -24.70 -21.63
CA GLU A 753 -3.57 -24.10 -21.62
C GLU A 753 -3.48 -22.58 -21.47
N SER A 754 -2.64 -22.09 -20.56
CA SER A 754 -2.35 -20.65 -20.41
C SER A 754 -1.86 -20.03 -21.72
N HIS A 755 -0.96 -20.70 -22.45
CA HIS A 755 -0.47 -20.23 -23.76
C HIS A 755 -1.60 -20.15 -24.80
N LYS A 756 -2.47 -21.17 -24.83
CA LYS A 756 -3.65 -21.20 -25.71
C LYS A 756 -4.62 -20.06 -25.39
N LEU A 757 -4.90 -19.80 -24.12
CA LEU A 757 -5.76 -18.70 -23.68
C LEU A 757 -5.18 -17.33 -24.03
N ARG A 758 -3.86 -17.13 -23.85
CA ARG A 758 -3.16 -15.90 -24.27
C ARG A 758 -3.15 -15.73 -25.81
N ALA A 759 -3.11 -16.81 -26.58
CA ALA A 759 -3.26 -16.74 -28.03
C ALA A 759 -4.69 -16.33 -28.42
N LEU A 760 -5.69 -16.96 -27.80
CA LEU A 760 -7.10 -16.63 -27.99
C LEU A 760 -7.40 -15.16 -27.63
N TYR A 761 -6.82 -14.67 -26.53
CA TYR A 761 -6.89 -13.29 -26.10
C TYR A 761 -6.45 -12.30 -27.19
N ARG A 762 -5.30 -12.56 -27.81
CA ARG A 762 -4.77 -11.76 -28.92
C ARG A 762 -5.66 -11.82 -30.15
N GLU A 763 -6.12 -13.00 -30.51
CA GLU A 763 -7.01 -13.22 -31.66
C GLU A 763 -8.33 -12.47 -31.50
N MET A 764 -8.96 -12.56 -30.32
CA MET A 764 -10.30 -12.02 -30.09
C MET A 764 -10.32 -10.51 -29.86
N PHE A 765 -9.30 -9.95 -29.19
CA PHE A 765 -9.35 -8.56 -28.72
C PHE A 765 -8.21 -7.68 -29.25
N GLY A 766 -7.38 -8.21 -30.16
CA GLY A 766 -6.27 -7.45 -30.74
C GLY A 766 -5.22 -7.02 -29.72
N ALA A 767 -5.05 -7.80 -28.66
CA ALA A 767 -4.08 -7.51 -27.60
C ALA A 767 -2.64 -7.50 -28.13
N PRO A 768 -1.72 -6.71 -27.52
CA PRO A 768 -0.34 -6.61 -27.98
C PRO A 768 0.37 -7.98 -28.03
N GLU A 769 1.17 -8.20 -29.06
CA GLU A 769 2.09 -9.34 -29.11
C GLU A 769 3.38 -8.98 -28.35
N ILE A 770 3.49 -9.50 -27.12
CA ILE A 770 4.66 -9.29 -26.25
C ILE A 770 5.47 -10.58 -26.18
N LYS A 771 6.78 -10.48 -26.41
CA LYS A 771 7.70 -11.63 -26.26
C LYS A 771 8.05 -11.81 -24.78
N THR A 772 7.21 -12.53 -24.04
CA THR A 772 7.39 -12.77 -22.60
C THR A 772 8.51 -13.74 -22.28
N GLU A 773 8.75 -14.73 -23.13
CA GLU A 773 9.68 -15.83 -22.85
C GLU A 773 11.11 -15.63 -23.39
N TRP A 774 11.38 -14.54 -24.10
CA TRP A 774 12.70 -14.28 -24.67
C TRP A 774 13.64 -13.63 -23.63
N LEU A 775 14.85 -14.19 -23.52
CA LEU A 775 15.99 -13.65 -22.77
C LEU A 775 17.26 -13.80 -23.62
N PRO A 776 18.28 -12.93 -23.44
CA PRO A 776 19.57 -13.10 -24.08
C PRO A 776 20.26 -14.38 -23.59
N GLU A 777 21.26 -14.86 -24.33
CA GLU A 777 22.10 -15.96 -23.85
C GLU A 777 22.90 -15.52 -22.62
N ILE A 778 23.02 -16.41 -21.62
CA ILE A 778 23.86 -16.16 -20.45
C ILE A 778 25.32 -16.17 -20.91
N PRO A 779 26.09 -15.08 -20.72
CA PRO A 779 27.49 -15.05 -21.08
C PRO A 779 28.26 -16.17 -20.36
N GLN A 780 29.05 -16.94 -21.12
CA GLN A 780 29.86 -18.04 -20.60
C GLN A 780 31.34 -17.64 -20.54
N ASN A 781 32.12 -18.32 -19.68
CA ASN A 781 33.58 -18.15 -19.58
C ASN A 781 34.05 -16.71 -19.30
N ILE A 782 33.31 -15.98 -18.47
CA ILE A 782 33.71 -14.64 -18.03
C ILE A 782 35.01 -14.75 -17.23
N GLU A 783 36.07 -14.09 -17.68
CA GLU A 783 37.33 -14.06 -16.94
C GLU A 783 37.18 -13.18 -15.69
N PRO A 784 37.42 -13.73 -14.47
CA PRO A 784 37.35 -12.95 -13.26
C PRO A 784 38.48 -11.93 -13.17
N VAL A 785 38.14 -10.68 -12.87
CA VAL A 785 39.09 -9.60 -12.63
C VAL A 785 39.53 -9.63 -11.17
N ARG A 786 40.78 -10.03 -10.94
CA ARG A 786 41.38 -9.97 -9.60
C ARG A 786 41.81 -8.53 -9.29
N PRO A 787 41.29 -7.89 -8.24
CA PRO A 787 41.70 -6.54 -7.90
C PRO A 787 43.15 -6.53 -7.39
N ALA A 788 43.84 -5.41 -7.62
CA ALA A 788 45.16 -5.19 -7.02
C ALA A 788 45.02 -5.12 -5.49
N PRO A 789 45.99 -5.67 -4.72
CA PRO A 789 45.98 -5.56 -3.27
C PRO A 789 45.81 -4.10 -2.82
N LEU A 790 44.98 -3.89 -1.82
CA LEU A 790 44.81 -2.56 -1.23
C LEU A 790 46.15 -2.09 -0.66
N GLN A 791 46.66 -0.97 -1.15
CA GLN A 791 47.81 -0.32 -0.53
C GLN A 791 47.32 0.41 0.72
N VAL A 792 47.85 0.00 1.86
CA VAL A 792 47.57 0.63 3.15
C VAL A 792 48.70 1.60 3.45
N GLU A 793 48.41 2.89 3.41
CA GLU A 793 49.33 3.91 3.92
C GLU A 793 49.27 3.88 5.46
N VAL A 794 50.42 3.61 6.08
CA VAL A 794 50.55 3.66 7.54
C VAL A 794 50.59 5.13 7.94
N GLY A 795 49.47 5.59 8.50
CA GLY A 795 49.38 6.89 9.15
C GLY A 795 49.95 6.90 10.57
N ASP A 796 49.48 7.84 11.37
CA ASP A 796 49.88 7.96 12.76
C ASP A 796 49.39 6.76 13.60
N THR A 797 50.28 6.17 14.40
CA THR A 797 49.99 4.97 15.21
C THR A 797 50.14 5.17 16.71
N ALA A 798 50.78 6.25 17.15
CA ALA A 798 50.97 6.59 18.55
C ALA A 798 50.88 8.11 18.76
N LEU A 799 50.35 8.50 19.93
CA LEU A 799 50.22 9.89 20.34
C LEU A 799 50.47 9.99 21.85
N GLU A 800 51.29 10.95 22.29
CA GLU A 800 51.55 11.14 23.71
C GLU A 800 50.25 11.49 24.46
N LYS A 801 50.04 10.87 25.64
CA LYS A 801 48.84 11.08 26.51
C LYS A 801 47.52 10.66 25.85
N TRP A 802 47.55 9.80 24.84
CA TRP A 802 46.37 9.15 24.26
C TRP A 802 46.65 7.67 23.96
N PRO A 803 45.73 6.74 24.24
CA PRO A 803 44.38 6.92 24.79
C PRO A 803 44.38 7.39 26.25
N LEU A 804 43.31 8.06 26.66
CA LEU A 804 43.05 8.46 28.05
C LEU A 804 42.53 7.27 28.88
N TYR A 805 41.91 6.29 28.23
CA TYR A 805 41.36 5.10 28.86
C TYR A 805 41.45 3.91 27.90
N ASP A 806 41.73 2.72 28.44
CA ASP A 806 41.79 1.47 27.67
C ASP A 806 40.74 0.48 28.23
N PRO A 807 39.61 0.28 27.53
CA PRO A 807 38.54 -0.59 28.01
C PRO A 807 38.91 -2.07 28.05
N ILE A 808 39.95 -2.49 27.33
CA ILE A 808 40.41 -3.88 27.33
C ILE A 808 41.21 -4.18 28.61
N LYS A 809 41.92 -3.17 29.13
CA LYS A 809 42.79 -3.33 30.31
C LYS A 809 42.13 -2.95 31.63
N THR A 810 41.14 -2.07 31.61
CA THR A 810 40.55 -1.49 32.83
C THR A 810 39.03 -1.54 32.77
N ALA A 811 38.43 -2.10 33.82
CA ALA A 811 36.97 -2.26 33.93
C ALA A 811 36.24 -0.91 33.91
N TYR A 812 34.99 -0.94 33.49
CA TYR A 812 34.08 0.21 33.38
C TYR A 812 34.00 1.08 34.66
N SER A 813 34.35 0.58 35.84
CA SER A 813 34.39 1.38 37.08
C SER A 813 35.59 2.32 37.23
N SER A 814 36.52 2.35 36.26
CA SER A 814 37.83 3.02 36.39
C SER A 814 38.21 3.96 35.24
N TRP A 815 37.25 4.66 34.61
CA TRP A 815 37.46 5.67 33.54
C TRP A 815 38.33 6.88 33.92
N GLY A 816 39.01 6.84 35.05
CA GLY A 816 39.66 7.93 35.76
C GLY A 816 40.07 9.08 34.85
N ASN A 817 41.09 8.92 34.01
CA ASN A 817 41.62 10.05 33.24
C ASN A 817 40.64 10.65 32.23
N ALA A 818 39.86 9.83 31.52
CA ALA A 818 38.87 10.33 30.56
C ALA A 818 37.73 11.08 31.27
N GLN A 819 37.21 10.51 32.36
CA GLN A 819 36.15 11.13 33.15
C GLN A 819 36.65 12.38 33.90
N TRP A 820 37.85 12.34 34.48
CA TRP A 820 38.48 13.48 35.15
C TRP A 820 38.74 14.63 34.18
N ALA A 821 39.04 14.35 32.91
CA ALA A 821 39.17 15.39 31.90
C ALA A 821 37.86 16.17 31.69
N GLN A 822 36.71 15.50 31.73
CA GLN A 822 35.40 16.16 31.67
C GLN A 822 35.03 16.84 33.01
N ILE A 823 35.18 16.14 34.14
CA ILE A 823 34.89 16.70 35.47
C ILE A 823 35.72 17.97 35.71
N GLY A 824 36.97 17.99 35.27
CA GLY A 824 37.89 19.13 35.37
C GLY A 824 37.44 20.38 34.61
N LEU A 825 36.49 20.28 33.68
CA LEU A 825 35.90 21.44 33.00
C LEU A 825 35.02 22.26 33.95
N GLY A 826 34.41 21.63 34.97
CA GLY A 826 33.34 22.21 35.79
C GLY A 826 32.06 22.47 34.97
N ASN A 827 30.88 22.37 35.60
CA ASN A 827 29.58 22.61 34.95
C ASN A 827 29.47 22.02 33.53
N PHE A 828 29.72 20.72 33.38
CA PHE A 828 29.78 20.06 32.07
C PHE A 828 28.42 19.55 31.57
N GLN A 829 27.32 19.84 32.29
CA GLN A 829 25.95 19.52 31.86
C GLN A 829 25.15 20.83 31.72
N LYS A 830 24.30 20.91 30.69
CA LYS A 830 23.43 22.06 30.43
C LYS A 830 22.10 21.56 29.88
N THR A 831 21.00 22.17 30.32
CA THR A 831 19.66 21.90 29.79
C THR A 831 19.14 23.17 29.13
N ILE A 832 18.62 23.04 27.92
CA ILE A 832 17.98 24.09 27.14
C ILE A 832 16.49 23.81 27.10
N ASP A 833 15.67 24.81 27.42
CA ASP A 833 14.21 24.73 27.33
C ASP A 833 13.76 25.10 25.91
N LEU A 834 13.06 24.19 25.23
CA LEU A 834 12.50 24.42 23.89
C LEU A 834 11.05 24.93 23.96
N GLY A 835 10.49 25.10 25.15
CA GLY A 835 9.10 25.47 25.41
C GLY A 835 8.19 24.26 25.56
N ASN A 836 7.00 24.47 26.12
CA ASN A 836 5.98 23.42 26.35
C ASN A 836 6.47 22.20 27.14
N GLY A 837 7.51 22.37 27.97
CA GLY A 837 8.10 21.28 28.76
C GLY A 837 9.13 20.43 28.01
N ILE A 838 9.38 20.69 26.73
CA ILE A 838 10.36 19.98 25.90
C ILE A 838 11.76 20.50 26.22
N LYS A 839 12.70 19.60 26.50
CA LYS A 839 14.07 19.93 26.92
C LYS A 839 15.11 19.30 26.00
N LEU A 840 16.20 20.02 25.77
CA LEU A 840 17.41 19.54 25.12
C LEU A 840 18.56 19.51 26.14
N GLU A 841 19.18 18.36 26.32
CA GLU A 841 20.33 18.18 27.21
C GLU A 841 21.64 18.20 26.43
N LEU A 842 22.61 18.97 26.92
CA LEU A 842 23.94 19.09 26.37
C LEU A 842 24.99 18.68 27.41
N VAL A 843 26.08 18.07 26.94
CA VAL A 843 27.27 17.77 27.74
C VAL A 843 28.50 18.42 27.13
N LYS A 844 29.42 18.88 27.98
CA LYS A 844 30.67 19.53 27.57
C LYS A 844 31.76 18.48 27.41
N VAL A 845 32.34 18.40 26.21
CA VAL A 845 33.42 17.48 25.84
C VAL A 845 34.76 18.23 25.93
N PRO A 846 35.79 17.67 26.58
CA PRO A 846 37.08 18.36 26.76
C PRO A 846 37.84 18.51 25.43
N ALA A 847 38.69 19.54 25.35
CA ALA A 847 39.69 19.67 24.28
C ALA A 847 40.76 18.58 24.39
N GLY A 848 41.44 18.27 23.29
CA GLY A 848 42.48 17.24 23.29
C GLY A 848 43.02 16.91 21.91
N SER A 849 43.79 15.84 21.83
CA SER A 849 44.27 15.28 20.57
C SER A 849 44.09 13.77 20.57
N PHE A 850 43.78 13.22 19.41
CA PHE A 850 43.57 11.78 19.22
C PHE A 850 43.99 11.34 17.83
N ILE A 851 44.12 10.04 17.64
CA ILE A 851 44.33 9.47 16.31
C ILE A 851 42.97 9.19 15.68
N MET A 852 42.62 9.97 14.67
CA MET A 852 41.40 9.84 13.90
C MET A 852 41.56 8.75 12.83
N GLY A 853 40.49 7.98 12.60
CA GLY A 853 40.48 6.88 11.63
C GLY A 853 40.88 5.52 12.20
N SER A 854 41.05 4.56 11.29
CA SER A 854 41.47 3.20 11.63
C SER A 854 42.03 2.46 10.41
N GLN A 855 42.61 1.29 10.62
CA GLN A 855 43.07 0.41 9.54
C GLN A 855 42.00 -0.61 9.07
N ARG A 856 40.75 -0.46 9.52
CA ARG A 856 39.66 -1.42 9.23
C ARG A 856 39.09 -1.26 7.82
N HIS A 857 38.99 -0.01 7.34
CA HIS A 857 38.38 0.31 6.06
C HIS A 857 39.23 1.29 5.24
N PRO A 858 39.21 1.20 3.88
CA PRO A 858 40.02 2.06 3.01
C PRO A 858 39.83 3.56 3.25
N ASP A 859 38.60 4.01 3.48
CA ASP A 859 38.24 5.41 3.65
C ASP A 859 38.44 5.95 5.08
N GLU A 860 39.00 5.12 5.96
CA GLU A 860 39.42 5.47 7.33
C GLU A 860 40.95 5.61 7.45
N MET A 861 41.67 5.45 6.34
CA MET A 861 43.13 5.49 6.25
C MET A 861 43.63 6.60 5.32
N PRO A 862 44.83 7.16 5.57
CA PRO A 862 45.68 6.90 6.73
C PRO A 862 45.14 7.52 8.02
N GLN A 863 45.43 6.85 9.15
CA GLN A 863 45.16 7.40 10.47
C GLN A 863 45.90 8.73 10.68
N THR A 864 45.28 9.72 11.30
CA THR A 864 45.85 11.07 11.40
C THR A 864 45.67 11.64 12.81
N ILE A 865 46.73 12.18 13.41
CA ILE A 865 46.66 12.96 14.65
C ILE A 865 45.79 14.19 14.39
N THR A 866 44.66 14.25 15.08
CA THR A 866 43.67 15.32 14.96
C THR A 866 43.52 16.02 16.30
N LYS A 867 43.47 17.35 16.28
CA LYS A 867 43.39 18.19 17.48
C LYS A 867 42.02 18.87 17.56
N ILE A 868 41.40 18.77 18.73
CA ILE A 868 40.21 19.55 19.12
C ILE A 868 40.70 20.69 20.01
N ASP A 869 40.71 21.91 19.47
CA ASP A 869 41.38 23.06 20.11
C ASP A 869 40.67 23.60 21.35
N LYS A 870 39.33 23.54 21.38
CA LYS A 870 38.51 24.06 22.46
C LYS A 870 37.51 22.99 22.93
N PRO A 871 37.17 22.95 24.24
CA PRO A 871 36.01 22.19 24.68
C PRO A 871 34.76 22.67 23.96
N PHE A 872 33.81 21.78 23.71
CA PHE A 872 32.56 22.11 23.03
C PHE A 872 31.39 21.40 23.70
N TRP A 873 30.20 21.99 23.56
CA TRP A 873 28.97 21.37 24.03
C TRP A 873 28.35 20.56 22.91
N ILE A 874 27.85 19.38 23.23
CA ILE A 874 27.18 18.50 22.26
C ILE A 874 25.94 17.91 22.90
N GLY A 875 24.91 17.63 22.10
CA GLY A 875 23.72 16.90 22.50
C GLY A 875 24.11 15.64 23.26
N ARG A 876 23.54 15.47 24.46
CA ARG A 876 23.72 14.27 25.28
C ARG A 876 23.19 13.02 24.57
N PHE A 877 22.10 13.23 23.83
CA PHE A 877 21.37 12.28 23.00
C PHE A 877 21.27 12.81 21.55
N GLU A 878 20.84 11.95 20.64
CA GLU A 878 20.28 12.36 19.35
C GLU A 878 19.04 13.24 19.55
N ILE A 879 18.73 14.09 18.57
CA ILE A 879 17.49 14.87 18.58
C ILE A 879 16.29 13.93 18.44
N THR A 880 15.34 14.03 19.37
CA THR A 880 14.15 13.17 19.38
C THR A 880 13.06 13.68 18.45
N ASN A 881 12.10 12.82 18.12
CA ASN A 881 10.91 13.21 17.35
C ASN A 881 10.15 14.38 18.00
N GLU A 882 9.98 14.38 19.33
CA GLU A 882 9.34 15.49 20.06
C GLU A 882 10.12 16.80 19.93
N GLN A 883 11.45 16.74 20.11
CA GLN A 883 12.32 17.91 19.98
C GLN A 883 12.33 18.46 18.55
N TYR A 884 12.30 17.60 17.54
CA TYR A 884 12.23 18.02 16.15
C TYR A 884 10.86 18.58 15.78
N ARG A 885 9.77 18.02 16.32
CA ARG A 885 8.40 18.55 16.13
C ARG A 885 8.20 19.94 16.74
N ALA A 886 9.02 20.36 17.69
CA ALA A 886 9.04 21.74 18.16
C ALA A 886 9.50 22.74 17.07
N PHE A 887 10.28 22.28 16.08
CA PHE A 887 10.69 23.03 14.88
C PHE A 887 9.71 22.79 13.72
N ASN A 888 9.42 21.52 13.40
CA ASN A 888 8.51 21.14 12.32
C ASN A 888 7.39 20.21 12.84
N PRO A 889 6.21 20.76 13.19
CA PRO A 889 5.10 19.99 13.74
C PRO A 889 4.58 18.85 12.84
N GLN A 890 4.88 18.88 11.54
CA GLN A 890 4.44 17.85 10.58
C GLN A 890 5.45 16.71 10.40
N HIS A 891 6.57 16.73 11.13
CA HIS A 891 7.58 15.68 11.03
C HIS A 891 7.05 14.31 11.42
N ASP A 892 7.32 13.33 10.56
CA ASP A 892 6.98 11.93 10.71
C ASP A 892 8.17 11.07 10.31
N SER A 893 8.79 10.41 11.29
CA SER A 893 9.87 9.43 11.07
C SER A 893 9.40 8.15 10.37
N ARG A 894 8.09 8.02 10.11
CA ARG A 894 7.40 6.90 9.44
C ARG A 894 7.51 5.56 10.19
N ASP A 895 6.87 4.56 9.62
CA ASP A 895 6.97 3.17 10.07
C ASP A 895 8.06 2.45 9.27
N GLU A 896 8.81 1.55 9.92
CA GLU A 896 9.59 0.54 9.22
C GLU A 896 8.67 -0.61 8.80
N HIS A 897 8.73 -0.95 7.52
CA HIS A 897 7.87 -1.98 6.95
C HIS A 897 8.21 -3.39 7.50
N ARG A 898 7.26 -4.30 7.34
CA ARG A 898 7.42 -5.70 7.75
C ARG A 898 7.93 -6.53 6.58
N HIS A 899 8.60 -7.62 6.91
CA HIS A 899 9.07 -8.59 5.94
C HIS A 899 8.13 -9.80 5.90
N GLY A 900 7.76 -10.26 4.71
CA GLY A 900 6.84 -11.37 4.52
C GLY A 900 5.44 -10.95 4.08
N TYR A 901 4.49 -11.89 4.15
CA TYR A 901 3.14 -11.75 3.60
C TYR A 901 2.06 -11.62 4.68
N GLN A 902 0.99 -10.89 4.34
CA GLN A 902 -0.21 -10.62 5.13
C GLN A 902 0.02 -9.81 6.42
N PHE A 903 -0.07 -8.47 6.33
CA PHE A 903 -0.12 -7.61 7.51
C PHE A 903 -1.30 -6.64 7.44
N GLY A 904 -2.25 -6.76 8.36
CA GLY A 904 -3.37 -5.81 8.48
C GLY A 904 -3.03 -4.49 9.20
N ARG A 905 -1.75 -4.06 9.21
CA ARG A 905 -1.22 -2.87 9.92
C ARG A 905 -0.02 -2.27 9.18
N ARG A 906 0.33 -1.00 9.46
CA ARG A 906 1.33 -0.20 8.72
C ARG A 906 2.79 -0.68 8.83
N GLY A 907 3.24 -1.13 10.01
CA GLY A 907 4.65 -1.50 10.22
C GLY A 907 5.05 -1.53 11.68
N TYR A 908 6.31 -1.14 11.96
CA TYR A 908 6.87 -0.86 13.28
C TYR A 908 7.25 0.63 13.36
N SER A 909 6.67 1.38 14.30
CA SER A 909 6.81 2.84 14.30
C SER A 909 8.16 3.32 14.81
N MET A 910 8.79 4.20 14.04
CA MET A 910 9.99 4.95 14.44
C MET A 910 9.66 6.40 14.85
N ASN A 911 8.36 6.73 15.01
CA ASN A 911 7.88 8.10 15.19
C ASN A 911 7.45 8.46 16.64
N GLY A 912 7.74 7.59 17.61
CA GLY A 912 7.48 7.84 19.03
C GLY A 912 8.28 9.03 19.56
N ASP A 913 7.69 9.80 20.49
CA ASP A 913 8.22 11.09 20.96
C ASP A 913 9.69 11.06 21.44
N ASN A 914 10.08 9.99 22.15
CA ASN A 914 11.43 9.81 22.70
C ASN A 914 12.38 9.03 21.79
N GLN A 915 11.91 8.50 20.65
CA GLN A 915 12.79 7.90 19.64
C GLN A 915 13.55 9.01 18.89
N PRO A 916 14.76 8.72 18.37
CA PRO A 916 15.50 9.66 17.54
C PRO A 916 14.70 10.01 16.28
N ALA A 917 14.76 11.28 15.87
CA ALA A 917 14.15 11.73 14.63
C ALA A 917 15.00 11.26 13.44
N VAL A 918 14.37 10.59 12.46
CA VAL A 918 15.01 10.02 11.27
C VAL A 918 14.30 10.45 9.99
N ARG A 919 14.83 10.09 8.80
CA ARG A 919 14.33 10.58 7.50
C ARG A 919 14.40 12.11 7.39
N ILE A 920 15.43 12.67 8.00
CA ILE A 920 15.77 14.10 7.95
C ILE A 920 17.01 14.22 7.07
N SER A 921 16.95 15.13 6.10
CA SER A 921 18.11 15.45 5.27
C SER A 921 19.12 16.28 6.06
N TRP A 922 20.38 16.28 5.60
CA TRP A 922 21.41 17.13 6.21
C TRP A 922 21.00 18.60 6.22
N LYS A 923 20.35 19.08 5.15
CA LYS A 923 19.85 20.47 5.05
C LYS A 923 18.85 20.80 6.14
N GLU A 924 17.84 19.94 6.31
CA GLU A 924 16.83 20.11 7.37
C GLU A 924 17.44 20.04 8.77
N ALA A 925 18.45 19.17 8.99
CA ALA A 925 19.17 19.12 10.26
C ALA A 925 19.96 20.41 10.54
N MET A 926 20.56 21.03 9.52
CA MET A 926 21.20 22.35 9.65
C MET A 926 20.18 23.47 9.85
N GLU A 927 19.00 23.42 9.22
CA GLU A 927 17.89 24.35 9.44
C GLU A 927 17.37 24.25 10.89
N TYR A 928 17.27 23.04 11.45
CA TYR A 928 16.97 22.85 12.86
C TYR A 928 18.02 23.51 13.77
N CYS A 929 19.31 23.35 13.46
CA CYS A 929 20.39 24.00 14.21
C CYS A 929 20.28 25.53 14.14
N GLN A 930 19.94 26.07 12.97
CA GLN A 930 19.71 27.51 12.79
C GLN A 930 18.52 27.97 13.64
N TRP A 931 17.38 27.30 13.55
CA TRP A 931 16.19 27.59 14.35
C TRP A 931 16.50 27.54 15.86
N LEU A 932 17.22 26.51 16.31
CA LEU A 932 17.61 26.37 17.70
C LEU A 932 18.52 27.53 18.14
N SER A 933 19.39 27.99 17.24
CA SER A 933 20.25 29.15 17.51
C SER A 933 19.44 30.43 17.68
N GLU A 934 18.52 30.69 16.76
CA GLU A 934 17.64 31.87 16.81
C GLU A 934 16.74 31.86 18.05
N LYS A 935 16.23 30.69 18.43
CA LYS A 935 15.34 30.52 19.57
C LYS A 935 16.04 30.73 20.92
N THR A 936 17.30 30.33 21.02
CA THR A 936 18.05 30.32 22.30
C THR A 936 19.03 31.47 22.44
N GLY A 937 19.39 32.13 21.33
CA GLY A 937 20.49 33.10 21.28
C GLY A 937 21.89 32.48 21.39
N MET A 938 22.01 31.16 21.43
CA MET A 938 23.29 30.43 21.47
C MET A 938 23.60 29.88 20.08
N LYS A 939 24.87 29.71 19.72
CA LYS A 939 25.22 29.24 18.38
C LYS A 939 25.22 27.71 18.29
N PHE A 940 24.28 27.14 17.53
CA PHE A 940 24.16 25.69 17.28
C PHE A 940 24.49 25.31 15.84
N THR A 941 25.05 24.11 15.67
CA THR A 941 25.45 23.50 14.39
C THR A 941 25.49 21.98 14.52
N LEU A 942 25.56 21.24 13.41
CA LEU A 942 25.98 19.84 13.46
C LEU A 942 27.47 19.72 13.87
N PRO A 943 27.89 18.62 14.54
CA PRO A 943 29.29 18.38 14.84
C PRO A 943 30.13 18.26 13.57
N THR A 944 31.40 18.63 13.61
CA THR A 944 32.36 18.13 12.62
C THR A 944 32.56 16.63 12.79
N GLU A 945 33.01 15.97 11.72
CA GLU A 945 33.39 14.57 11.77
C GLU A 945 34.44 14.28 12.86
N ALA A 946 35.42 15.18 13.04
CA ALA A 946 36.42 15.05 14.09
C ALA A 946 35.85 15.26 15.50
N GLN A 947 34.97 16.25 15.69
CA GLN A 947 34.27 16.45 16.97
C GLN A 947 33.44 15.23 17.35
N TRP A 948 32.73 14.67 16.38
CA TRP A 948 31.91 13.48 16.58
C TRP A 948 32.78 12.27 16.95
N GLU A 949 33.86 11.98 16.20
CA GLU A 949 34.71 10.82 16.48
C GLU A 949 35.43 10.95 17.83
N TRP A 950 35.90 12.16 18.17
CA TRP A 950 36.49 12.44 19.47
C TRP A 950 35.49 12.15 20.60
N ALA A 951 34.28 12.71 20.50
CA ALA A 951 33.20 12.51 21.45
C ALA A 951 32.82 11.03 21.60
N CYS A 952 32.69 10.30 20.47
CA CYS A 952 32.34 8.88 20.43
C CYS A 952 33.40 8.01 21.10
N ARG A 953 34.68 8.26 20.82
CA ARG A 953 35.81 7.53 21.41
C ARG A 953 35.90 7.73 22.92
N SER A 954 35.49 8.90 23.42
CA SER A 954 35.49 9.26 24.83
C SER A 954 36.81 8.92 25.55
N GLY A 955 37.94 9.15 24.85
CA GLY A 955 39.29 8.86 25.34
C GLY A 955 39.87 7.49 24.98
N SER A 956 39.11 6.58 24.35
CA SER A 956 39.57 5.26 23.92
C SER A 956 40.21 5.24 22.53
N ASN A 957 41.12 4.29 22.29
CA ASN A 957 41.68 3.96 20.98
C ASN A 957 41.10 2.67 20.37
N THR A 958 40.18 1.98 21.05
CA THR A 958 39.57 0.73 20.57
C THR A 958 38.44 0.98 19.55
N ALA A 959 37.77 -0.07 19.09
CA ALA A 959 36.68 0.05 18.11
C ALA A 959 35.47 0.80 18.70
N PHE A 960 35.13 0.48 19.94
CA PHE A 960 34.10 1.13 20.74
C PHE A 960 34.73 1.74 21.99
N TRP A 961 34.11 2.75 22.60
CA TRP A 961 34.60 3.27 23.88
C TRP A 961 34.58 2.20 24.99
N PHE A 962 33.74 1.18 24.85
CA PHE A 962 33.59 0.05 25.78
C PHE A 962 34.39 -1.21 25.40
N GLY A 963 35.12 -1.23 24.28
CA GLY A 963 35.92 -2.40 23.90
C GLY A 963 36.24 -2.56 22.42
N ASP A 964 36.53 -3.81 22.03
CA ASP A 964 36.83 -4.23 20.66
C ASP A 964 35.61 -4.81 19.92
N LEU A 965 35.81 -5.29 18.69
CA LEU A 965 34.73 -5.87 17.86
C LEU A 965 34.07 -7.13 18.43
N LYS A 966 34.65 -7.75 19.47
CA LYS A 966 34.12 -8.95 20.13
C LYS A 966 33.53 -8.64 21.51
N SER A 967 33.48 -7.37 21.87
CA SER A 967 32.94 -6.94 23.16
C SER A 967 31.42 -7.01 23.12
N ASP A 968 30.81 -7.46 24.23
CA ASP A 968 29.37 -7.51 24.38
C ASP A 968 28.79 -6.09 24.43
N PHE A 969 28.10 -5.70 23.36
CA PHE A 969 27.51 -4.37 23.22
C PHE A 969 26.12 -4.26 23.86
N SER A 970 25.53 -5.35 24.37
CA SER A 970 24.11 -5.43 24.74
C SER A 970 23.68 -4.34 25.73
N SER A 971 24.57 -3.92 26.62
CA SER A 971 24.29 -2.86 27.60
C SER A 971 24.62 -1.45 27.10
N TYR A 972 25.23 -1.30 25.93
CA TYR A 972 25.92 -0.06 25.51
C TYR A 972 25.39 0.53 24.19
N ALA A 973 24.78 -0.26 23.31
CA ALA A 973 24.28 0.23 22.03
C ALA A 973 23.14 -0.63 21.48
N ASN A 974 22.21 0.00 20.77
CA ASN A 974 21.20 -0.64 19.91
C ASN A 974 21.79 -0.92 18.52
N LEU A 975 22.04 -2.18 18.19
CA LEU A 975 22.70 -2.61 16.95
C LEU A 975 21.93 -3.75 16.27
N GLY A 976 22.29 -4.04 15.02
CA GLY A 976 21.73 -5.15 14.28
C GLY A 976 22.13 -6.51 14.87
N ASP A 977 21.32 -7.01 15.78
CA ASP A 977 21.59 -8.19 16.60
C ASP A 977 20.52 -9.30 16.43
N ILE A 978 20.47 -10.27 17.36
CA ILE A 978 19.53 -11.39 17.30
C ILE A 978 18.06 -10.95 17.27
N LYS A 979 17.72 -9.76 17.77
CA LYS A 979 16.35 -9.21 17.78
C LYS A 979 15.81 -8.93 16.40
N LEU A 980 16.66 -8.64 15.42
CA LEU A 980 16.21 -8.48 14.04
C LEU A 980 15.47 -9.73 13.52
N LYS A 981 15.63 -10.91 14.15
CA LYS A 981 14.95 -12.14 13.68
C LYS A 981 13.43 -12.04 13.82
N GLU A 982 12.97 -11.10 14.66
CA GLU A 982 11.58 -10.79 14.88
C GLU A 982 10.91 -10.13 13.66
N PHE A 983 11.70 -9.67 12.66
CA PHE A 983 11.17 -9.33 11.33
C PHE A 983 10.59 -10.54 10.60
N ALA A 984 11.07 -11.76 10.88
CA ALA A 984 10.45 -12.99 10.41
C ALA A 984 9.17 -13.23 11.22
N ALA A 985 8.10 -12.56 10.82
CA ALA A 985 6.79 -12.63 11.44
C ALA A 985 5.74 -13.07 10.43
N CYS A 986 4.64 -13.60 10.95
CA CYS A 986 3.56 -14.14 10.15
C CYS A 986 2.23 -13.91 10.86
N THR A 987 1.18 -13.51 10.14
CA THR A 987 -0.18 -13.52 10.72
C THR A 987 -0.75 -14.93 10.69
N ALA A 988 -1.39 -15.34 11.78
CA ALA A 988 -2.24 -16.52 11.77
C ALA A 988 -3.45 -16.26 10.86
N TYR A 989 -3.84 -17.25 10.03
CA TYR A 989 -4.98 -17.19 9.08
C TYR A 989 -6.32 -16.73 9.70
N LYS A 990 -6.47 -16.75 11.02
CA LYS A 990 -7.69 -16.32 11.74
C LYS A 990 -7.55 -14.97 12.44
N PHE A 991 -6.35 -14.40 12.50
CA PHE A 991 -6.05 -13.17 13.23
C PHE A 991 -5.18 -12.24 12.37
N TYR A 992 -5.72 -11.79 11.24
CA TYR A 992 -5.07 -10.86 10.28
C TYR A 992 -4.62 -9.52 10.91
N GLU A 993 -5.04 -9.25 12.15
CA GLU A 993 -4.66 -8.09 12.92
C GLU A 993 -3.44 -8.33 13.83
N SER A 994 -2.99 -9.57 14.05
CA SER A 994 -1.84 -9.89 14.89
C SER A 994 -0.77 -10.63 14.09
N ALA A 995 0.40 -10.01 13.93
CA ALA A 995 1.57 -10.74 13.47
C ALA A 995 2.24 -11.41 14.66
N GLU A 996 2.54 -12.70 14.52
CA GLU A 996 3.30 -13.47 15.47
C GLU A 996 4.71 -13.69 14.95
N ILE A 997 5.70 -13.51 15.82
CA ILE A 997 7.10 -13.80 15.51
C ILE A 997 7.27 -15.30 15.29
N ILE A 998 7.92 -15.68 14.19
CA ILE A 998 8.32 -17.05 13.94
C ILE A 998 9.47 -17.36 14.90
N GLN A 999 9.20 -18.10 15.98
CA GLN A 999 10.17 -18.33 17.07
C GLN A 999 11.51 -18.93 16.61
N ASN A 1000 11.46 -19.83 15.63
CA ASN A 1000 12.61 -20.49 15.02
C ASN A 1000 12.45 -20.37 13.50
N PRO A 1001 12.77 -19.20 12.92
CA PRO A 1001 12.73 -19.02 11.48
C PRO A 1001 13.93 -19.74 10.86
N ASN A 1002 13.76 -20.27 9.66
CA ASN A 1002 14.89 -20.85 8.93
C ASN A 1002 15.69 -19.72 8.22
N LYS A 1003 16.79 -20.10 7.54
CA LYS A 1003 17.67 -19.14 6.81
C LYS A 1003 17.02 -18.42 5.61
N TYR A 1004 15.78 -18.77 5.28
CA TYR A 1004 15.00 -18.24 4.17
C TYR A 1004 13.83 -17.36 4.65
N ASP A 1005 13.29 -17.64 5.84
CA ASP A 1005 12.34 -16.79 6.56
C ASP A 1005 13.05 -15.58 7.20
N ASP A 1006 14.30 -15.77 7.62
CA ASP A 1006 15.11 -14.75 8.28
C ASP A 1006 16.41 -14.49 7.51
N TRP A 1007 16.45 -13.39 6.75
CA TRP A 1007 17.52 -13.11 5.79
C TRP A 1007 18.37 -11.87 6.10
N ILE A 1008 17.99 -11.04 7.07
CA ILE A 1008 18.74 -9.82 7.41
C ILE A 1008 20.13 -10.20 8.00
N PRO A 1009 21.24 -9.61 7.53
CA PRO A 1009 22.53 -9.77 8.17
C PRO A 1009 22.54 -9.16 9.59
N ARG A 1010 22.95 -9.92 10.61
CA ARG A 1010 23.00 -9.45 12.01
C ARG A 1010 24.12 -10.11 12.82
N ASP A 1011 24.41 -9.61 14.01
CA ASP A 1011 25.15 -10.34 15.04
C ASP A 1011 24.22 -11.34 15.74
N THR A 1012 24.62 -12.61 15.80
CA THR A 1012 23.79 -13.68 16.41
C THR A 1012 24.23 -14.04 17.83
N THR A 1013 25.19 -13.31 18.39
CA THR A 1013 25.81 -13.61 19.69
C THR A 1013 25.16 -12.83 20.82
N TYR A 1014 24.79 -11.57 20.56
CA TYR A 1014 24.32 -10.62 21.57
C TYR A 1014 22.85 -10.24 21.39
N ASN A 1015 22.27 -9.67 22.45
CA ASN A 1015 20.88 -9.23 22.51
C ASN A 1015 20.77 -7.97 23.39
N ASP A 1016 20.68 -6.82 22.76
CA ASP A 1016 20.57 -5.50 23.39
C ASP A 1016 19.12 -5.15 23.80
N GLY A 1017 18.16 -5.99 23.38
CA GLY A 1017 16.74 -5.90 23.70
C GLY A 1017 15.96 -4.82 22.95
N GLY A 1018 16.61 -4.02 22.10
CA GLY A 1018 15.98 -3.15 21.10
C GLY A 1018 15.56 -3.97 19.88
N PHE A 1019 14.67 -3.42 19.04
CA PHE A 1019 14.26 -4.10 17.80
C PHE A 1019 14.39 -3.20 16.56
N ILE A 1020 13.82 -2.01 16.66
CA ILE A 1020 14.06 -0.89 15.74
C ILE A 1020 14.71 0.24 16.56
N SER A 1021 14.66 1.49 16.10
CA SER A 1021 15.09 2.61 16.93
C SER A 1021 14.37 2.61 18.29
N GLU A 1022 15.10 2.89 19.35
CA GLU A 1022 14.60 2.89 20.73
C GLU A 1022 14.61 4.30 21.31
N SER A 1023 13.96 4.48 22.46
CA SER A 1023 14.03 5.76 23.17
C SER A 1023 15.49 6.10 23.49
N VAL A 1024 15.88 7.35 23.24
CA VAL A 1024 17.24 7.81 23.52
C VAL A 1024 17.61 7.64 24.99
N GLY A 1025 18.88 7.36 25.27
CA GLY A 1025 19.38 7.22 26.64
C GLY A 1025 19.06 5.89 27.32
N ARG A 1026 18.54 4.91 26.57
CA ARG A 1026 18.25 3.56 27.08
C ARG A 1026 19.51 2.79 27.50
N TYR A 1027 20.61 2.99 26.78
CA TYR A 1027 21.85 2.24 26.97
C TYR A 1027 22.83 2.96 27.91
N ILE A 1028 23.88 2.26 28.31
CA ILE A 1028 24.90 2.82 29.20
C ILE A 1028 25.70 3.90 28.48
N ARG A 1029 25.82 5.08 29.11
CA ARG A 1029 26.64 6.21 28.65
C ARG A 1029 28.14 5.92 28.57
N SER A 1030 28.83 6.68 27.73
CA SER A 1030 30.30 6.74 27.66
C SER A 1030 30.92 7.51 28.85
N PRO A 1031 32.26 7.47 29.02
CA PRO A 1031 32.97 8.25 30.04
C PRO A 1031 32.72 9.77 30.02
N TRP A 1032 32.27 10.33 28.90
CA TRP A 1032 31.90 11.74 28.77
C TRP A 1032 30.39 12.00 28.82
N ASP A 1033 29.63 11.10 29.45
CA ASP A 1033 28.18 11.23 29.67
C ASP A 1033 27.35 11.33 28.39
N LEU A 1034 27.89 10.82 27.28
CA LEU A 1034 27.20 10.70 25.98
C LEU A 1034 26.56 9.34 25.83
N PHE A 1035 25.36 9.32 25.27
CA PHE A 1035 24.59 8.11 24.99
C PHE A 1035 24.51 7.86 23.49
N ASP A 1036 24.28 6.59 23.14
CA ASP A 1036 23.89 6.13 21.80
C ASP A 1036 24.92 6.41 20.68
N MET A 1037 26.12 6.90 21.01
CA MET A 1037 27.21 7.21 20.05
C MET A 1037 27.65 6.06 19.14
N HIS A 1038 27.26 4.82 19.42
CA HIS A 1038 27.61 3.65 18.64
C HIS A 1038 26.42 2.99 17.95
N GLY A 1039 25.18 3.37 18.22
CA GLY A 1039 24.01 2.64 17.74
C GLY A 1039 22.75 3.49 17.72
N ASN A 1040 21.59 2.83 17.71
CA ASN A 1040 20.27 3.44 17.55
C ASN A 1040 20.08 4.01 16.14
N VAL A 1041 20.70 5.14 15.81
CA VAL A 1041 20.68 5.73 14.46
C VAL A 1041 22.03 6.31 14.07
N TRP A 1042 22.29 6.36 12.77
CA TRP A 1042 23.41 7.15 12.24
C TRP A 1042 23.17 8.63 12.49
N GLU A 1043 24.24 9.41 12.55
CA GLU A 1043 24.14 10.84 12.82
C GLU A 1043 24.82 11.69 11.75
N TRP A 1044 24.11 12.68 11.23
CA TRP A 1044 24.69 13.70 10.36
C TRP A 1044 25.80 14.50 11.05
N THR A 1045 26.88 14.73 10.31
CA THR A 1045 27.93 15.71 10.65
C THR A 1045 27.91 16.85 9.64
N ARG A 1046 28.48 18.02 9.97
CA ARG A 1046 28.59 19.12 8.98
C ARG A 1046 29.63 18.84 7.88
N SER A 1047 30.48 17.83 8.07
CA SER A 1047 31.63 17.58 7.21
C SER A 1047 31.25 17.00 5.84
N VAL A 1048 31.87 17.51 4.78
CA VAL A 1048 31.86 16.88 3.45
C VAL A 1048 32.70 15.60 3.48
N TYR A 1049 32.20 14.55 2.83
CA TYR A 1049 32.92 13.28 2.71
C TYR A 1049 34.12 13.43 1.77
N GLN A 1050 35.30 13.46 2.36
CA GLN A 1050 36.58 13.55 1.67
C GLN A 1050 37.52 12.39 2.05
N PRO A 1051 38.49 12.05 1.17
CA PRO A 1051 39.56 11.11 1.50
C PRO A 1051 40.36 11.53 2.74
N TYR A 1052 40.98 10.55 3.37
CA TYR A 1052 41.97 10.76 4.42
C TYR A 1052 43.37 10.94 3.79
N PRO A 1053 44.35 11.55 4.49
CA PRO A 1053 44.34 11.97 5.89
C PRO A 1053 43.32 13.06 6.19
N TYR A 1054 42.77 13.05 7.41
CA TYR A 1054 41.83 14.09 7.84
C TYR A 1054 42.55 15.44 7.97
N GLN A 1055 41.96 16.49 7.42
CA GLN A 1055 42.48 17.85 7.52
C GLN A 1055 41.36 18.79 7.96
N GLU A 1056 41.54 19.47 9.09
CA GLU A 1056 40.55 20.41 9.63
C GLU A 1056 40.33 21.62 8.70
N ASN A 1057 41.41 22.07 8.04
CA ASN A 1057 41.45 23.33 7.29
C ASN A 1057 41.27 23.18 5.77
N ASP A 1058 40.83 22.02 5.28
CA ASP A 1058 40.61 21.78 3.83
C ASP A 1058 39.22 22.20 3.33
N GLY A 1059 38.46 22.90 4.18
CA GLY A 1059 37.11 23.37 3.88
C GLY A 1059 36.02 22.32 4.06
N ARG A 1060 36.33 21.06 4.41
CA ARG A 1060 35.30 20.01 4.59
C ARG A 1060 34.26 20.36 5.65
N ASN A 1061 34.63 21.16 6.65
CA ASN A 1061 33.76 21.56 7.76
C ASN A 1061 32.95 22.83 7.50
N ASP A 1062 33.15 23.50 6.36
CA ASP A 1062 32.39 24.69 6.00
C ASP A 1062 30.93 24.30 5.64
N PRO A 1063 29.93 24.75 6.41
CA PRO A 1063 28.53 24.48 6.09
C PRO A 1063 28.10 25.10 4.75
N GLN A 1064 28.82 26.11 4.25
CA GLN A 1064 28.55 26.78 2.98
C GLN A 1064 29.28 26.16 1.78
N ALA A 1065 30.17 25.18 2.00
CA ALA A 1065 30.80 24.44 0.92
C ALA A 1065 29.74 23.57 0.20
N GLY A 1066 29.13 24.13 -0.84
CA GLY A 1066 27.92 23.60 -1.48
C GLY A 1066 28.11 22.40 -2.42
N LYS A 1067 29.17 21.60 -2.30
CA LYS A 1067 29.43 20.46 -3.21
C LYS A 1067 29.92 19.22 -2.44
N GLY A 1068 29.18 18.12 -2.56
CA GLY A 1068 29.60 16.79 -2.13
C GLY A 1068 28.59 16.06 -1.24
N LYS A 1069 28.80 14.75 -1.08
CA LYS A 1069 28.09 13.94 -0.08
C LYS A 1069 28.56 14.35 1.33
N ARG A 1070 27.68 14.34 2.32
CA ARG A 1070 27.96 14.63 3.73
C ARG A 1070 28.25 13.35 4.48
N VAL A 1071 29.09 13.45 5.51
CA VAL A 1071 29.46 12.31 6.35
C VAL A 1071 28.38 12.07 7.40
N VAL A 1072 27.96 10.82 7.53
CA VAL A 1072 27.31 10.32 8.75
C VAL A 1072 28.26 9.42 9.54
N ARG A 1073 28.08 9.42 10.87
CA ARG A 1073 28.86 8.63 11.82
C ARG A 1073 27.96 7.85 12.78
N GLY A 1074 28.51 6.87 13.49
CA GLY A 1074 27.78 6.03 14.44
C GLY A 1074 27.50 4.64 13.91
N GLY A 1075 26.28 4.20 14.11
CA GLY A 1075 25.72 2.92 13.71
C GLY A 1075 24.21 2.97 13.96
N SER A 1076 23.44 2.04 13.41
CA SER A 1076 21.99 1.98 13.66
C SER A 1076 21.56 0.63 14.23
N TRP A 1077 20.31 0.58 14.69
CA TRP A 1077 19.60 -0.65 15.04
C TRP A 1077 19.64 -1.74 13.94
N TYR A 1078 19.94 -1.37 12.68
CA TYR A 1078 20.06 -2.30 11.56
C TYR A 1078 21.51 -2.73 11.25
N ASP A 1079 22.50 -2.04 11.81
CA ASP A 1079 23.90 -2.24 11.45
C ASP A 1079 24.63 -3.18 12.41
N ARG A 1080 25.39 -4.11 11.85
CA ARG A 1080 26.24 -5.03 12.62
C ARG A 1080 27.39 -4.28 13.31
N PRO A 1081 27.95 -4.78 14.43
CA PRO A 1081 28.97 -4.08 15.22
C PRO A 1081 30.18 -3.54 14.43
N TYR A 1082 30.66 -4.26 13.43
CA TYR A 1082 31.81 -3.81 12.62
C TYR A 1082 31.53 -2.52 11.83
N ARG A 1083 30.26 -2.18 11.62
CA ARG A 1083 29.79 -0.95 10.95
C ARG A 1083 29.46 0.17 11.95
N ALA A 1084 29.56 -0.09 13.24
CA ALA A 1084 29.20 0.82 14.33
C ALA A 1084 30.41 1.39 15.09
N THR A 1085 31.62 1.15 14.57
CA THR A 1085 32.86 1.56 15.26
C THR A 1085 33.04 3.07 15.25
N SER A 1086 33.80 3.59 16.21
CA SER A 1086 34.03 5.05 16.37
C SER A 1086 34.51 5.76 15.10
N SER A 1087 35.23 5.05 14.21
CA SER A 1087 35.79 5.59 12.97
C SER A 1087 34.95 5.33 11.73
N PHE A 1088 33.90 4.49 11.82
CA PHE A 1088 33.11 4.12 10.66
C PHE A 1088 32.32 5.33 10.16
N ARG A 1089 32.27 5.46 8.83
CA ARG A 1089 31.70 6.62 8.13
C ARG A 1089 31.00 6.18 6.85
N LEU A 1090 29.91 6.86 6.51
CA LEU A 1090 29.18 6.68 5.25
C LEU A 1090 28.89 8.05 4.59
N PRO A 1091 28.90 8.11 3.24
CA PRO A 1091 28.52 9.30 2.49
C PRO A 1091 27.08 9.27 1.99
N TYR A 1092 26.31 10.33 2.29
CA TYR A 1092 24.98 10.54 1.72
C TYR A 1092 24.82 11.94 1.12
N ARG A 1093 23.90 12.12 0.17
CA ARG A 1093 23.64 13.44 -0.42
C ARG A 1093 23.02 14.37 0.62
N ASP A 1094 23.28 15.66 0.55
CA ASP A 1094 22.84 16.64 1.55
C ASP A 1094 21.30 16.84 1.60
N TYR A 1095 20.60 16.48 0.53
CA TYR A 1095 19.13 16.46 0.44
C TYR A 1095 18.51 15.07 0.65
N GLN A 1096 19.32 14.02 0.85
CA GLN A 1096 18.80 12.65 0.98
C GLN A 1096 18.23 12.42 2.38
N LYS A 1097 16.99 11.94 2.45
CA LYS A 1097 16.35 11.46 3.67
C LYS A 1097 16.61 9.96 3.81
N VAL A 1098 17.28 9.56 4.89
CA VAL A 1098 17.69 8.16 5.12
C VAL A 1098 16.91 7.59 6.29
N TYR A 1099 16.39 6.37 6.13
CA TYR A 1099 15.46 5.74 7.08
C TYR A 1099 16.00 5.57 8.51
N ASN A 1100 17.31 5.49 8.67
CA ASN A 1100 18.00 5.24 9.93
C ASN A 1100 19.10 6.29 10.24
N VAL A 1101 19.02 7.49 9.66
CA VAL A 1101 19.92 8.62 9.97
C VAL A 1101 19.13 9.72 10.66
N GLY A 1102 19.54 10.05 11.89
CA GLY A 1102 19.17 11.25 12.63
C GLY A 1102 20.36 12.19 12.77
N PHE A 1103 20.42 12.93 13.89
CA PHE A 1103 21.53 13.84 14.17
C PHE A 1103 21.55 14.27 15.64
N ARG A 1104 22.69 14.84 16.06
CA ARG A 1104 22.81 15.62 17.29
C ARG A 1104 23.41 16.99 17.00
N VAL A 1105 23.29 17.91 17.95
CA VAL A 1105 23.74 19.30 17.79
C VAL A 1105 24.97 19.60 18.64
N VAL A 1106 25.82 20.50 18.18
CA VAL A 1106 26.93 21.11 18.92
C VAL A 1106 26.58 22.57 19.18
N MET A 1107 26.83 23.04 20.40
CA MET A 1107 26.75 24.46 20.76
C MET A 1107 28.17 25.02 20.88
N GLU A 1108 28.49 26.01 20.06
CA GLU A 1108 29.78 26.72 20.08
C GLU A 1108 29.75 27.79 21.18
N GLU A 1109 30.84 27.89 21.96
CA GLU A 1109 31.08 29.01 22.88
C GLU A 1109 31.88 30.09 22.13
N ASP A 1110 31.51 31.36 22.31
CA ASP A 1110 32.21 32.51 21.73
C ASP A 1110 33.69 32.60 22.15
#